data_AF-A0AAV2YZM4-F1
#
_entry.id   AF-A0AAV2YZM4-F1
#
_cell.length_a   1.000
_cell.length_b   1.000
_cell.length_c   1.000
_cell.angle_alpha   90.00
_cell.angle_beta   90.00
_cell.angle_gamma   90.00
#
_symmetry.space_group_name_H-M   'P 1'
#
loop_
_entity.id
_entity.type
_entity.pdbx_description
1 polymer ?
#
loop_
_entity_poly.entity_id
_entity_poly.type
_entity_poly.pdbx_seq_one_letter_code
_entity_poly.pdbx_strand_id
1 'polypeptide(L)'
;ISISESTPVLAVAGVVLLALLLWRQHHLRRQPYRLERIENDDNTEKTLRRVPVPSPPSTHWLWGNTLDAMKYQKPRWHEWLKEESDRVHNQPWLLSIMGTAPTLVLSSPEAFEDVLQKQPDVFLKGPAKCELLRDFMGEGIIAVDGALWQLQRKRTAHLLASASMTALMEESIQDKAKVLCQVLDKLGQAGASFSLKRLLQQLTCDIFARVGFGIELNCMHNAYLAATPSSHPFLQSMADTSRVLQARMQQPTWLWKLKRYLDIGQEKVALQGHQAVHDLPVDGRTRKPYRLESSLHSDNTADKFLCRVALPVPPSTHWLWGNTLDAMKYQKPRWHEWLKEESDRVHNQPWLLSIMGTAPTLVLSSPEAFEDVLQKQPDVFLKGPAKCELLRDFFGEGIVAVDGEAWRRQRRRTTQLLVSPRMMELMERVIQDKTRVLCQVLDKLVASRQAFGLKVLMKQLTSDIFGQVGFGIDLHCLERANLDAKPSMHPFLQSLAPVGVVLQARMHQPTWLWKLKRWANIGVEKTARKCVGVMHDMIVQTMTEQQQQLGETRKNLLTVFLDQEAQESVDSNGDCALDPALVRDMALSFFGAGQGTTSEALAWVFVMLNRHPDLVTKLRAELEEKLPDLVGAQRNGCQPGEIVVPTGGQVQGLTFMEAFLRESMRLNGMALTTRMAMQDTTLNDAQKELPNKRDDGVVVVAFRRYTAPTS
;
A
#
# COMPACT_ATOMS: atom_id res chain seq x y z
N ILE A 1 -52.47 -17.77 -22.54
CA ILE A 1 -51.42 -18.83 -22.63
C ILE A 1 -50.29 -18.40 -21.73
N SER A 2 -50.09 -19.10 -20.61
CA SER A 2 -49.14 -18.77 -19.55
C SER A 2 -47.69 -18.93 -20.04
N ILE A 3 -46.87 -17.90 -19.84
CA ILE A 3 -45.42 -17.97 -20.07
C ILE A 3 -44.78 -18.35 -18.73
N SER A 4 -44.20 -19.54 -18.67
CA SER A 4 -43.65 -20.15 -17.45
C SER A 4 -42.38 -19.44 -16.96
N GLU A 5 -42.30 -19.24 -15.65
CA GLU A 5 -41.25 -18.56 -14.89
C GLU A 5 -39.90 -19.33 -14.73
N SER A 6 -39.58 -20.32 -15.56
CA SER A 6 -38.42 -21.20 -15.33
C SER A 6 -37.14 -20.85 -16.12
N THR A 7 -37.14 -19.82 -16.95
CA THR A 7 -36.01 -19.47 -17.84
C THR A 7 -34.80 -18.72 -17.22
N PRO A 8 -34.88 -17.99 -16.09
CA PRO A 8 -33.68 -17.30 -15.57
C PRO A 8 -32.68 -18.23 -14.88
N VAL A 9 -33.12 -19.37 -14.33
CA VAL A 9 -32.24 -20.28 -13.58
C VAL A 9 -31.30 -21.07 -14.50
N LEU A 10 -31.80 -21.54 -15.65
CA LEU A 10 -31.00 -22.26 -16.65
C LEU A 10 -30.00 -21.34 -17.36
N ALA A 11 -30.36 -20.08 -17.59
CA ALA A 11 -29.45 -19.08 -18.15
C ALA A 11 -28.32 -18.73 -17.17
N VAL A 12 -28.64 -18.54 -15.88
CA VAL A 12 -27.64 -18.32 -14.83
C VAL A 12 -26.74 -19.55 -14.66
N ALA A 13 -27.32 -20.76 -14.65
CA ALA A 13 -26.54 -22.00 -14.58
C ALA A 13 -25.62 -22.16 -15.79
N GLY A 14 -26.10 -21.83 -17.00
CA GLY A 14 -25.30 -21.86 -18.23
C GLY A 14 -24.15 -20.85 -18.23
N VAL A 15 -24.39 -19.62 -17.74
CA VAL A 15 -23.34 -18.59 -17.58
C VAL A 15 -22.32 -19.00 -16.52
N VAL A 16 -22.76 -19.59 -15.41
CA VAL A 16 -21.88 -20.13 -14.37
C VAL A 16 -21.04 -21.30 -14.92
N LEU A 17 -21.64 -22.20 -15.70
CA LEU A 17 -20.93 -23.33 -16.31
C LEU A 17 -19.90 -22.84 -17.35
N LEU A 18 -20.27 -21.86 -18.17
CA LEU A 18 -19.37 -21.26 -19.16
C LEU A 18 -18.23 -20.51 -18.47
N ALA A 19 -18.51 -19.77 -17.41
CA ALA A 19 -17.51 -19.09 -16.58
C ALA A 19 -16.57 -20.11 -15.91
N LEU A 20 -17.10 -21.22 -15.41
CA LEU A 20 -16.32 -22.32 -14.82
C LEU A 20 -15.44 -23.03 -15.86
N LEU A 21 -15.94 -23.22 -17.09
CA LEU A 21 -15.18 -23.81 -18.20
C LEU A 21 -14.06 -22.89 -18.71
N LEU A 22 -14.36 -21.59 -18.86
CA LEU A 22 -13.36 -20.58 -19.24
C LEU A 22 -12.32 -20.39 -18.13
N TRP A 23 -12.75 -20.42 -16.87
CA TRP A 23 -11.85 -20.39 -15.72
C TRP A 23 -10.99 -21.66 -15.64
N ARG A 24 -11.54 -22.85 -15.90
CA ARG A 24 -10.78 -24.11 -16.02
C ARG A 24 -9.73 -24.05 -17.13
N GLN A 25 -10.08 -23.53 -18.30
CA GLN A 25 -9.18 -23.40 -19.44
C GLN A 25 -8.06 -22.36 -19.16
N HIS A 26 -8.38 -21.28 -18.46
CA HIS A 26 -7.41 -20.27 -18.00
C HIS A 26 -6.52 -20.80 -16.87
N HIS A 27 -7.05 -21.61 -15.95
CA HIS A 27 -6.31 -22.22 -14.85
C HIS A 27 -5.34 -23.31 -15.35
N LEU A 28 -5.73 -24.10 -16.34
CA LEU A 28 -4.86 -25.07 -17.01
C LEU A 28 -3.67 -24.40 -17.71
N ARG A 29 -3.84 -23.19 -18.25
CA ARG A 29 -2.75 -22.38 -18.84
C ARG A 29 -1.79 -21.76 -17.83
N ARG A 30 -2.16 -21.73 -16.53
CA ARG A 30 -1.38 -21.13 -15.44
C ARG A 30 -0.83 -22.15 -14.43
N GLN A 31 -0.77 -23.43 -14.79
CA GLN A 31 -0.11 -24.39 -13.90
C GLN A 31 1.37 -24.00 -13.72
N PRO A 32 1.87 -24.00 -12.47
CA PRO A 32 3.27 -23.70 -12.21
C PRO A 32 4.15 -24.74 -12.91
N TYR A 33 5.15 -24.24 -13.61
CA TYR A 33 6.12 -25.04 -14.35
C TYR A 33 7.49 -24.90 -13.69
N ARG A 34 8.19 -26.02 -13.55
CA ARG A 34 9.62 -26.07 -13.27
C ARG A 34 10.37 -25.84 -14.58
N LEU A 35 11.48 -25.11 -14.53
CA LEU A 35 12.40 -24.98 -15.65
C LEU A 35 13.51 -26.02 -15.47
N GLU A 36 13.58 -26.99 -16.38
CA GLU A 36 14.69 -27.94 -16.45
C GLU A 36 15.71 -27.46 -17.48
N ARG A 37 17.00 -27.56 -17.12
CA ARG A 37 18.11 -27.20 -17.99
C ARG A 37 18.51 -28.44 -18.78
N ILE A 38 18.47 -28.34 -20.11
CA ILE A 38 19.00 -29.39 -20.99
C ILE A 38 20.32 -28.89 -21.54
N GLU A 39 21.37 -29.69 -21.36
CA GLU A 39 22.64 -29.54 -22.07
C GLU A 39 22.54 -30.36 -23.35
N ASN A 40 22.69 -29.72 -24.51
CA ASN A 40 22.85 -30.45 -25.77
C ASN A 40 24.28 -31.03 -25.84
N ASP A 41 24.44 -32.18 -26.50
CA ASP A 41 25.72 -32.92 -26.61
C ASP A 41 26.92 -32.09 -27.13
N ASP A 42 26.68 -30.93 -27.77
CA ASP A 42 27.70 -30.00 -28.27
C ASP A 42 28.01 -28.80 -27.34
N ASN A 43 27.53 -28.81 -26.10
CA ASN A 43 27.93 -27.89 -25.02
C ASN A 43 27.78 -26.37 -25.30
N THR A 44 26.99 -25.98 -26.31
CA THR A 44 26.99 -24.60 -26.85
C THR A 44 25.65 -23.85 -26.70
N GLU A 45 24.51 -24.51 -26.49
CA GLU A 45 23.23 -23.83 -26.22
C GLU A 45 22.50 -24.40 -24.99
N LYS A 46 22.17 -23.49 -24.05
CA LYS A 46 21.41 -23.77 -22.84
C LYS A 46 19.93 -23.48 -23.09
N THR A 47 19.13 -24.51 -23.33
CA THR A 47 17.68 -24.35 -23.46
C THR A 47 16.96 -24.71 -22.16
N LEU A 48 15.99 -23.89 -21.75
CA LEU A 48 15.18 -24.11 -20.55
C LEU A 48 13.83 -24.71 -20.93
N ARG A 49 13.57 -25.95 -20.52
CA ARG A 49 12.31 -26.65 -20.79
C ARG A 49 11.33 -26.44 -19.63
N ARG A 50 10.09 -26.07 -19.94
CA ARG A 50 9.00 -25.99 -18.95
C ARG A 50 8.44 -27.38 -18.69
N VAL A 51 8.61 -27.89 -17.48
CA VAL A 51 8.06 -29.16 -17.00
C VAL A 51 6.99 -28.86 -15.96
N PRO A 52 5.76 -29.41 -16.07
CA PRO A 52 4.72 -29.17 -15.08
C PRO A 52 5.14 -29.70 -13.70
N VAL A 53 4.90 -28.91 -12.65
CA VAL A 53 5.17 -29.35 -11.28
C VAL A 53 4.22 -30.50 -10.93
N PRO A 54 4.73 -31.62 -10.38
CA PRO A 54 3.90 -32.76 -10.01
C PRO A 54 2.83 -32.36 -8.97
N SER A 55 1.64 -32.95 -9.10
CA SER A 55 0.53 -32.75 -8.16
C SER A 55 -0.10 -34.11 -7.79
N PRO A 56 -0.81 -34.19 -6.64
CA PRO A 56 -1.53 -35.39 -6.24
C PRO A 56 -2.56 -35.81 -7.29
N PRO A 57 -2.78 -37.11 -7.54
CA PRO A 57 -3.77 -37.59 -8.51
C PRO A 57 -5.21 -37.24 -8.10
N SER A 58 -5.43 -37.00 -6.81
CA SER A 58 -6.70 -36.55 -6.22
C SER A 58 -6.98 -35.05 -6.42
N THR A 59 -6.06 -34.29 -7.02
CA THR A 59 -6.19 -32.84 -7.21
C THR A 59 -7.35 -32.53 -8.17
N HIS A 60 -8.45 -32.01 -7.62
CA HIS A 60 -9.59 -31.60 -8.41
C HIS A 60 -9.32 -30.25 -9.11
N TRP A 61 -9.78 -30.10 -10.35
CA TRP A 61 -9.53 -28.87 -11.13
C TRP A 61 -10.18 -27.60 -10.52
N LEU A 62 -11.31 -27.74 -9.82
CA LEU A 62 -12.03 -26.63 -9.18
C LEU A 62 -11.69 -26.44 -7.70
N TRP A 63 -11.52 -27.55 -6.98
CA TRP A 63 -11.37 -27.55 -5.52
C TRP A 63 -9.92 -27.81 -5.10
N GLY A 64 -9.00 -28.04 -6.05
CA GLY A 64 -7.64 -28.48 -5.77
C GLY A 64 -7.64 -29.73 -4.90
N ASN A 65 -6.79 -29.73 -3.88
CA ASN A 65 -6.68 -30.71 -2.82
C ASN A 65 -7.55 -30.38 -1.60
N THR A 66 -8.53 -29.47 -1.72
CA THR A 66 -9.38 -29.07 -0.57
C THR A 66 -10.17 -30.25 -0.01
N LEU A 67 -10.63 -31.16 -0.87
CA LEU A 67 -11.33 -32.38 -0.44
C LEU A 67 -10.39 -33.33 0.30
N ASP A 68 -9.14 -33.44 -0.15
CA ASP A 68 -8.11 -34.24 0.54
C ASP A 68 -7.78 -33.61 1.91
N ALA A 69 -7.62 -32.28 1.96
CA ALA A 69 -7.37 -31.54 3.19
C ALA A 69 -8.51 -31.68 4.22
N MET A 70 -9.77 -31.72 3.76
CA MET A 70 -10.92 -32.00 4.63
C MET A 70 -11.04 -33.47 5.01
N LYS A 71 -10.68 -34.41 4.12
CA LYS A 71 -10.75 -35.86 4.37
C LYS A 71 -9.70 -36.32 5.38
N TYR A 72 -8.48 -35.79 5.30
CA TYR A 72 -7.34 -36.17 6.15
C TYR A 72 -7.17 -35.24 7.36
N GLN A 73 -8.19 -34.44 7.70
CA GLN A 73 -8.18 -33.45 8.80
C GLN A 73 -7.93 -34.05 10.20
N LYS A 74 -7.82 -35.39 10.33
CA LYS A 74 -7.49 -36.13 11.57
C LYS A 74 -6.60 -37.34 11.26
N PRO A 75 -5.82 -37.84 12.23
CA PRO A 75 -4.40 -37.53 12.45
C PRO A 75 -3.44 -37.82 11.27
N ARG A 76 -3.93 -38.31 10.12
CA ARG A 76 -3.11 -38.78 9.00
C ARG A 76 -2.64 -37.69 8.03
N TRP A 77 -2.87 -36.40 8.29
CA TRP A 77 -2.43 -35.32 7.39
C TRP A 77 -0.93 -35.38 7.07
N HIS A 78 -0.09 -35.54 8.10
CA HIS A 78 1.36 -35.62 7.92
C HIS A 78 1.79 -36.92 7.23
N GLU A 79 1.10 -38.03 7.49
CA GLU A 79 1.32 -39.29 6.79
C GLU A 79 0.97 -39.16 5.31
N TRP A 80 -0.16 -38.54 4.97
CA TRP A 80 -0.56 -38.28 3.59
C TRP A 80 0.43 -37.37 2.85
N LEU A 81 0.90 -36.29 3.49
CA LEU A 81 1.95 -35.42 2.91
C LEU A 81 3.25 -36.18 2.66
N LYS A 82 3.58 -37.15 3.52
CA LYS A 82 4.74 -38.03 3.35
C LYS A 82 4.52 -39.01 2.20
N GLU A 83 3.38 -39.71 2.17
CA GLU A 83 3.01 -40.66 1.10
C GLU A 83 3.05 -39.99 -0.29
N GLU A 84 2.53 -38.76 -0.41
CA GLU A 84 2.61 -38.00 -1.66
C GLU A 84 4.03 -37.53 -1.99
N SER A 85 4.82 -37.12 -1.00
CA SER A 85 6.24 -36.78 -1.22
C SER A 85 7.05 -38.01 -1.66
N ASP A 86 6.81 -39.16 -1.06
CA ASP A 86 7.47 -40.44 -1.42
C ASP A 86 7.09 -40.87 -2.84
N ARG A 87 5.82 -40.68 -3.24
CA ARG A 87 5.34 -40.96 -4.60
C ARG A 87 6.06 -40.16 -5.68
N VAL A 88 6.47 -38.92 -5.37
CA VAL A 88 7.20 -38.05 -6.29
C VAL A 88 8.71 -38.07 -6.02
N HIS A 89 9.22 -39.11 -5.34
CA HIS A 89 10.64 -39.27 -5.03
C HIS A 89 11.27 -38.03 -4.34
N ASN A 90 10.53 -37.43 -3.41
CA ASN A 90 10.92 -36.22 -2.67
C ASN A 90 11.19 -34.97 -3.53
N GLN A 91 10.73 -34.96 -4.78
CA GLN A 91 10.75 -33.75 -5.60
C GLN A 91 9.67 -32.76 -5.13
N PRO A 92 9.89 -31.45 -5.27
CA PRO A 92 8.88 -30.45 -4.94
C PRO A 92 7.58 -30.65 -5.71
N TRP A 93 6.45 -30.66 -4.99
CA TRP A 93 5.13 -30.87 -5.57
C TRP A 93 4.12 -29.83 -5.10
N LEU A 94 3.06 -29.63 -5.89
CA LEU A 94 2.10 -28.55 -5.68
C LEU A 94 0.89 -29.01 -4.85
N LEU A 95 0.63 -28.31 -3.76
CA LEU A 95 -0.58 -28.41 -2.95
C LEU A 95 -1.44 -27.17 -3.19
N SER A 96 -2.69 -27.36 -3.61
CA SER A 96 -3.64 -26.26 -3.84
C SER A 96 -4.88 -26.40 -2.97
N ILE A 97 -5.11 -25.46 -2.05
CA ILE A 97 -6.33 -25.38 -1.25
C ILE A 97 -7.11 -24.13 -1.66
N MET A 98 -8.43 -24.26 -1.83
CA MET A 98 -9.30 -23.18 -2.27
C MET A 98 -9.19 -21.98 -1.33
N GLY A 99 -8.95 -20.79 -1.88
CA GLY A 99 -8.80 -19.56 -1.09
C GLY A 99 -7.42 -19.37 -0.45
N THR A 100 -6.45 -20.22 -0.78
CA THR A 100 -5.03 -20.04 -0.44
C THR A 100 -4.17 -20.02 -1.70
N ALA A 101 -2.98 -19.41 -1.62
CA ALA A 101 -2.02 -19.47 -2.71
C ALA A 101 -1.52 -20.92 -2.91
N PRO A 102 -1.25 -21.34 -4.16
CA PRO A 102 -0.63 -22.63 -4.42
C PRO A 102 0.65 -22.78 -3.61
N THR A 103 0.74 -23.84 -2.82
CA THR A 103 1.85 -24.07 -1.88
C THR A 103 2.74 -25.17 -2.43
N LEU A 104 4.05 -24.90 -2.48
CA LEU A 104 5.03 -25.91 -2.83
C LEU A 104 5.39 -26.71 -1.56
N VAL A 105 5.24 -28.02 -1.60
CA VAL A 105 5.64 -28.92 -0.52
C VAL A 105 7.04 -29.44 -0.81
N LEU A 106 7.91 -29.33 0.19
CA LEU A 106 9.33 -29.69 0.11
C LEU A 106 9.61 -30.80 1.13
N SER A 107 10.34 -31.82 0.71
CA SER A 107 10.73 -32.95 1.57
C SER A 107 12.20 -33.35 1.46
N SER A 108 12.98 -32.76 0.56
CA SER A 108 14.41 -33.05 0.40
C SER A 108 15.30 -32.07 1.18
N PRO A 109 16.43 -32.51 1.75
CA PRO A 109 17.37 -31.64 2.48
C PRO A 109 17.90 -30.48 1.63
N GLU A 110 18.19 -30.72 0.35
CA GLU A 110 18.72 -29.72 -0.58
C GLU A 110 17.70 -28.60 -0.79
N ALA A 111 16.42 -28.95 -0.93
CA ALA A 111 15.34 -27.98 -1.06
C ALA A 111 15.15 -27.13 0.21
N PHE A 112 15.36 -27.72 1.39
CA PHE A 112 15.36 -26.95 2.64
C PHE A 112 16.53 -25.97 2.71
N GLU A 113 17.73 -26.37 2.29
CA GLU A 113 18.91 -25.48 2.25
C GLU A 113 18.68 -24.31 1.29
N ASP A 114 18.18 -24.59 0.09
CA ASP A 114 17.91 -23.55 -0.92
C ASP A 114 16.89 -22.52 -0.42
N VAL A 115 15.81 -22.97 0.22
CA VAL A 115 14.71 -22.10 0.66
C VAL A 115 14.99 -21.40 1.99
N LEU A 116 15.54 -22.11 2.98
CA LEU A 116 15.71 -21.57 4.34
C LEU A 116 17.09 -20.96 4.59
N GLN A 117 18.13 -21.33 3.84
CA GLN A 117 19.50 -20.82 4.04
C GLN A 117 19.95 -19.90 2.90
N LYS A 118 19.79 -20.30 1.63
CA LYS A 118 20.32 -19.55 0.49
C LYS A 118 19.43 -18.37 0.08
N GLN A 119 18.11 -18.47 0.27
CA GLN A 119 17.15 -17.45 -0.19
C GLN A 119 16.12 -17.01 0.89
N PRO A 120 16.56 -16.64 2.10
CA PRO A 120 15.64 -16.32 3.20
C PRO A 120 14.79 -15.06 2.97
N ASP A 121 15.30 -14.11 2.17
CA ASP A 121 14.60 -12.86 1.88
C ASP A 121 13.54 -13.00 0.77
N VAL A 122 13.62 -14.09 -0.01
CA VAL A 122 12.68 -14.40 -1.10
C VAL A 122 11.50 -15.21 -0.56
N PHE A 123 11.77 -16.20 0.30
CA PHE A 123 10.75 -17.11 0.84
C PHE A 123 10.25 -16.68 2.23
N LEU A 124 9.51 -15.56 2.25
CA LEU A 124 8.82 -15.08 3.45
C LEU A 124 7.56 -15.93 3.75
N LYS A 125 7.08 -15.94 5.01
CA LYS A 125 5.85 -16.66 5.40
C LYS A 125 4.63 -16.09 4.69
N GLY A 126 4.62 -14.78 4.45
CA GLY A 126 3.61 -14.04 3.71
C GLY A 126 2.40 -13.63 4.56
N PRO A 127 1.61 -12.65 4.08
CA PRO A 127 0.57 -11.99 4.87
C PRO A 127 -0.52 -12.96 5.36
N ALA A 128 -0.90 -13.96 4.54
CA ALA A 128 -1.93 -14.92 4.91
C ALA A 128 -1.51 -15.85 6.08
N LYS A 129 -0.24 -16.26 6.13
CA LYS A 129 0.28 -17.06 7.26
C LYS A 129 0.51 -16.20 8.50
N CYS A 130 1.00 -14.98 8.32
CA CYS A 130 1.17 -14.03 9.42
C CYS A 130 -0.18 -13.68 10.07
N GLU A 131 -1.23 -13.44 9.28
CA GLU A 131 -2.61 -13.21 9.77
C GLU A 131 -3.14 -14.40 10.57
N LEU A 132 -2.94 -15.63 10.06
CA LEU A 132 -3.37 -16.85 10.72
C LEU A 132 -2.73 -17.05 12.11
N LEU A 133 -1.47 -16.65 12.26
CA LEU A 133 -0.68 -16.81 13.49
C LEU A 133 -0.87 -15.64 14.48
N ARG A 134 -1.20 -14.45 13.98
CA ARG A 134 -1.31 -13.22 14.76
C ARG A 134 -2.37 -13.28 15.86
N ASP A 135 -3.49 -13.97 15.62
CA ASP A 135 -4.57 -14.12 16.61
C ASP A 135 -4.11 -14.77 17.93
N PHE A 136 -3.10 -15.65 17.88
CA PHE A 136 -2.64 -16.40 19.05
C PHE A 136 -1.26 -15.98 19.53
N MET A 137 -0.38 -15.58 18.60
CA MET A 137 1.01 -15.25 18.89
C MET A 137 1.31 -13.74 18.83
N GLY A 138 0.29 -12.91 18.54
CA GLY A 138 0.44 -11.47 18.39
C GLY A 138 1.47 -11.11 17.32
N GLU A 139 2.32 -10.11 17.61
CA GLU A 139 3.47 -9.75 16.77
C GLU A 139 4.75 -10.51 17.17
N GLY A 140 4.62 -11.69 17.76
CA GLY A 140 5.76 -12.52 18.14
C GLY A 140 6.56 -13.02 16.93
N ILE A 141 7.79 -13.45 17.18
CA ILE A 141 8.79 -13.86 16.17
C ILE A 141 8.30 -14.92 15.16
N ILE A 142 7.28 -15.70 15.50
CA ILE A 142 6.73 -16.72 14.62
C ILE A 142 5.68 -16.14 13.65
N ALA A 143 5.04 -15.02 14.02
CA ALA A 143 3.91 -14.41 13.30
C ALA A 143 4.28 -13.19 12.44
N VAL A 144 5.56 -12.82 12.36
CA VAL A 144 6.06 -11.65 11.61
C VAL A 144 7.15 -12.05 10.60
N ASP A 145 7.37 -11.19 9.59
CA ASP A 145 8.34 -11.36 8.51
C ASP A 145 9.23 -10.11 8.33
N GLY A 146 10.26 -10.22 7.48
CA GLY A 146 11.11 -9.11 7.05
C GLY A 146 11.97 -8.52 8.17
N ALA A 147 12.13 -7.19 8.16
CA ALA A 147 13.01 -6.48 9.11
C ALA A 147 12.60 -6.68 10.57
N LEU A 148 11.29 -6.74 10.87
CA LEU A 148 10.80 -6.96 12.23
C LEU A 148 11.18 -8.35 12.75
N TRP A 149 11.05 -9.37 11.90
CA TRP A 149 11.48 -10.73 12.23
C TRP A 149 12.99 -10.81 12.45
N GLN A 150 13.80 -10.20 11.58
CA GLN A 150 15.27 -10.18 11.71
C GLN A 150 15.70 -9.52 13.02
N LEU A 151 15.07 -8.38 13.36
CA LEU A 151 15.30 -7.65 14.61
C LEU A 151 14.96 -8.51 15.83
N GLN A 152 13.76 -9.11 15.85
CA GLN A 152 13.30 -9.96 16.96
C GLN A 152 14.18 -11.21 17.09
N ARG A 153 14.59 -11.83 15.98
CA ARG A 153 15.49 -12.98 15.97
C ARG A 153 16.85 -12.64 16.55
N LYS A 154 17.46 -11.52 16.12
CA LYS A 154 18.77 -11.09 16.62
C LYS A 154 18.73 -10.82 18.12
N ARG A 155 17.71 -10.12 18.61
CA ARG A 155 17.53 -9.82 20.05
C ARG A 155 17.28 -11.09 20.86
N THR A 156 16.38 -11.96 20.40
CA THR A 156 16.04 -13.21 21.09
C THR A 156 17.23 -14.16 21.16
N ALA A 157 17.99 -14.31 20.07
CA ALA A 157 19.19 -15.14 20.07
C ALA A 157 20.23 -14.65 21.09
N HIS A 158 20.44 -13.34 21.19
CA HIS A 158 21.35 -12.76 22.18
C HIS A 158 20.85 -12.96 23.62
N LEU A 159 19.54 -12.84 23.87
CA LEU A 159 18.95 -13.09 25.18
C LEU A 159 19.10 -14.56 25.59
N LEU A 160 18.83 -15.49 24.68
CA LEU A 160 18.97 -16.93 24.93
C LEU A 160 20.43 -17.36 25.10
N ALA A 161 21.37 -16.69 24.45
CA ALA A 161 22.80 -16.94 24.59
C ALA A 161 23.44 -16.25 25.81
N SER A 162 22.67 -15.47 26.57
CA SER A 162 23.22 -14.77 27.75
C SER A 162 23.51 -15.74 28.89
N ALA A 163 24.64 -15.53 29.57
CA ALA A 163 25.08 -16.38 30.68
C ALA A 163 24.04 -16.47 31.82
N SER A 164 23.28 -15.41 32.06
CA SER A 164 22.21 -15.39 33.05
C SER A 164 21.03 -16.28 32.65
N MET A 165 20.62 -16.25 31.38
CA MET A 165 19.54 -17.09 30.89
C MET A 165 19.93 -18.57 30.86
N THR A 166 21.16 -18.88 30.45
CA THR A 166 21.67 -20.26 30.45
C THR A 166 21.73 -20.85 31.86
N ALA A 167 22.18 -20.06 32.85
CA ALA A 167 22.21 -20.49 34.25
C ALA A 167 20.79 -20.75 34.81
N LEU A 168 19.83 -19.87 34.53
CA LEU A 168 18.43 -20.05 34.94
C LEU A 168 17.77 -21.28 34.29
N MET A 169 18.08 -21.54 33.02
CA MET A 169 17.61 -22.74 32.31
C MET A 169 18.20 -24.00 32.93
N GLU A 170 19.50 -24.02 33.21
CA GLU A 170 20.17 -25.17 33.84
C GLU A 170 19.56 -25.50 35.20
N GLU A 171 19.41 -24.50 36.07
CA GLU A 171 18.77 -24.66 37.38
C GLU A 171 17.34 -25.21 37.26
N SER A 172 16.52 -24.61 36.39
CA SER A 172 15.12 -25.02 36.18
C SER A 172 15.00 -26.44 35.64
N ILE A 173 15.88 -26.84 34.72
CA ILE A 173 15.91 -28.20 34.17
C ILE A 173 16.31 -29.20 35.26
N GLN A 174 17.35 -28.93 36.05
CA GLN A 174 17.79 -29.82 37.12
C GLN A 174 16.70 -30.02 38.19
N ASP A 175 16.04 -28.93 38.60
CA ASP A 175 14.95 -29.00 39.58
C ASP A 175 13.76 -29.80 39.07
N LYS A 176 13.30 -29.52 37.83
CA LYS A 176 12.15 -30.23 37.25
C LYS A 176 12.47 -31.67 36.87
N ALA A 177 13.73 -31.99 36.54
CA ALA A 177 14.18 -33.37 36.33
C ALA A 177 14.08 -34.20 37.62
N LYS A 178 14.44 -33.64 38.79
CA LYS A 178 14.25 -34.32 40.08
C LYS A 178 12.77 -34.62 40.35
N VAL A 179 11.88 -33.66 40.06
CA VAL A 179 10.43 -33.85 40.18
C VAL A 179 9.92 -34.93 39.23
N LEU A 180 10.43 -34.97 38.00
CA LEU A 180 10.08 -36.01 37.03
C LEU A 180 10.46 -37.41 37.55
N CYS A 181 11.68 -37.59 38.07
CA CYS A 181 12.11 -38.86 38.66
C CYS A 181 11.20 -39.29 39.80
N GLN A 182 10.83 -38.37 40.71
CA GLN A 182 9.90 -38.66 41.80
C GLN A 182 8.51 -39.07 41.31
N VAL A 183 8.00 -38.45 40.24
CA VAL A 183 6.71 -38.82 39.63
C VAL A 183 6.80 -40.19 38.96
N LEU A 184 7.90 -40.49 38.26
CA LEU A 184 8.14 -41.80 37.64
C LEU A 184 8.26 -42.92 38.67
N ASP A 185 8.99 -42.71 39.76
CA ASP A 185 9.10 -43.68 40.86
C ASP A 185 7.74 -43.99 41.49
N LYS A 186 6.91 -42.96 41.70
CA LYS A 186 5.54 -43.13 42.23
C LYS A 186 4.61 -43.84 41.26
N LEU A 187 4.68 -43.53 39.96
CA LEU A 187 3.90 -44.23 38.93
C LEU A 187 4.34 -45.69 38.79
N GLY A 188 5.64 -45.97 38.94
CA GLY A 188 6.21 -47.31 39.00
C GLY A 188 5.69 -48.11 40.21
N GLN A 189 5.66 -47.50 41.40
CA GLN A 189 5.11 -48.10 42.62
C GLN A 189 3.60 -48.36 42.53
N ALA A 190 2.85 -47.49 41.84
CA ALA A 190 1.41 -47.65 41.64
C ALA A 190 1.04 -48.68 40.56
N GLY A 191 1.99 -49.13 39.73
CA GLY A 191 1.76 -50.07 38.64
C GLY A 191 0.84 -49.54 37.52
N ALA A 192 0.65 -48.22 37.41
CA ALA A 192 -0.29 -47.60 36.49
C ALA A 192 0.33 -47.30 35.12
N SER A 193 -0.40 -47.59 34.04
CA SER A 193 0.00 -47.17 32.68
C SER A 193 -0.20 -45.66 32.49
N PHE A 194 0.81 -44.97 31.96
CA PHE A 194 0.76 -43.52 31.72
C PHE A 194 1.20 -43.13 30.31
N SER A 195 0.85 -41.91 29.87
CA SER A 195 1.28 -41.36 28.58
C SER A 195 2.59 -40.59 28.74
N LEU A 196 3.69 -41.13 28.19
CA LEU A 196 4.99 -40.46 28.17
C LEU A 196 4.92 -39.09 27.47
N LYS A 197 4.19 -38.98 26.35
CA LYS A 197 3.96 -37.72 25.63
C LYS A 197 3.37 -36.64 26.55
N ARG A 198 2.36 -37.01 27.35
CA ARG A 198 1.68 -36.06 28.25
C ARG A 198 2.60 -35.62 29.37
N LEU A 199 3.35 -36.55 29.96
CA LEU A 199 4.29 -36.27 31.04
C LEU A 199 5.42 -35.34 30.57
N LEU A 200 6.01 -35.61 29.39
CA LEU A 200 7.03 -34.75 28.81
C LEU A 200 6.49 -33.36 28.43
N GLN A 201 5.24 -33.28 27.96
CA GLN A 201 4.60 -32.00 27.70
C GLN A 201 4.39 -31.19 28.99
N GLN A 202 4.03 -31.83 30.09
CA GLN A 202 3.89 -31.18 31.41
C GLN A 202 5.24 -30.70 31.94
N LEU A 203 6.29 -31.53 31.85
CA LEU A 203 7.66 -31.15 32.20
C LEU A 203 8.11 -29.93 31.42
N THR A 204 7.92 -29.96 30.10
CA THR A 204 8.32 -28.87 29.21
C THR A 204 7.57 -27.59 29.57
N CYS A 205 6.28 -27.68 29.84
CA CYS A 205 5.46 -26.54 30.26
C CYS A 205 5.94 -25.93 31.59
N ASP A 206 6.28 -26.75 32.58
CA ASP A 206 6.78 -26.27 33.88
C ASP A 206 8.15 -25.59 33.73
N ILE A 207 9.06 -26.13 32.91
CA ILE A 207 10.38 -25.51 32.64
C ILE A 207 10.20 -24.17 31.93
N PHE A 208 9.42 -24.13 30.84
CA PHE A 208 9.22 -22.89 30.08
C PHE A 208 8.46 -21.83 30.89
N ALA A 209 7.54 -22.22 31.76
CA ALA A 209 6.83 -21.28 32.62
C ALA A 209 7.75 -20.65 33.67
N ARG A 210 8.63 -21.44 34.28
CA ARG A 210 9.63 -20.94 35.24
C ARG A 210 10.65 -20.05 34.56
N VAL A 211 11.23 -20.49 33.45
CA VAL A 211 12.28 -19.72 32.73
C VAL A 211 11.71 -18.48 32.06
N GLY A 212 10.57 -18.60 31.37
CA GLY A 212 10.01 -17.52 30.55
C GLY A 212 9.17 -16.52 31.33
N PHE A 213 8.49 -16.96 32.38
CA PHE A 213 7.54 -16.12 33.13
C PHE A 213 7.81 -16.04 34.63
N GLY A 214 8.76 -16.83 35.16
CA GLY A 214 8.99 -16.93 36.61
C GLY A 214 7.87 -17.66 37.35
N ILE A 215 6.98 -18.37 36.65
CA ILE A 215 5.77 -18.97 37.25
C ILE A 215 5.95 -20.47 37.43
N GLU A 216 5.62 -20.96 38.61
CA GLU A 216 5.55 -22.39 38.92
C GLU A 216 4.14 -22.95 38.66
N LEU A 217 3.93 -23.53 37.48
CA LEU A 217 2.63 -24.13 37.10
C LEU A 217 2.35 -25.49 37.77
N ASN A 218 3.41 -26.21 38.16
CA ASN A 218 3.36 -27.53 38.81
C ASN A 218 2.44 -28.54 38.10
N CYS A 219 2.45 -28.52 36.76
CA CYS A 219 1.63 -29.37 35.91
C CYS A 219 1.87 -30.87 36.18
N MET A 220 3.10 -31.24 36.53
CA MET A 220 3.48 -32.63 36.85
C MET A 220 2.95 -33.11 38.20
N HIS A 221 2.84 -32.22 39.20
CA HIS A 221 2.38 -32.59 40.54
C HIS A 221 0.86 -32.82 40.57
N ASN A 222 0.11 -31.97 39.87
CA ASN A 222 -1.34 -32.07 39.76
C ASN A 222 -1.81 -33.30 38.95
N ALA A 223 -0.97 -33.81 38.06
CA ALA A 223 -1.24 -35.02 37.27
C ALA A 223 -1.32 -36.30 38.14
N TYR A 224 -0.68 -36.28 39.31
CA TYR A 224 -0.64 -37.41 40.25
C TYR A 224 -1.85 -37.42 41.21
N LEU A 225 -2.40 -36.24 41.55
CA LEU A 225 -3.45 -36.09 42.58
C LEU A 225 -4.89 -36.19 42.03
N ALA A 226 -5.10 -35.97 40.74
CA ALA A 226 -6.44 -36.00 40.15
C ALA A 226 -6.79 -37.40 39.61
N ALA A 227 -7.74 -38.07 40.25
CA ALA A 227 -8.38 -39.30 39.76
C ALA A 227 -9.20 -39.09 38.46
N THR A 228 -9.24 -37.86 37.93
CA THR A 228 -9.87 -37.48 36.66
C THR A 228 -8.87 -36.73 35.77
N PRO A 229 -8.98 -36.81 34.44
CA PRO A 229 -8.03 -36.25 33.48
C PRO A 229 -8.15 -34.72 33.34
N SER A 230 -8.19 -33.97 34.44
CA SER A 230 -8.12 -32.51 34.40
C SER A 230 -6.68 -32.10 34.08
N SER A 231 -6.44 -31.81 32.81
CA SER A 231 -5.19 -31.17 32.39
C SER A 231 -5.22 -29.74 32.90
N HIS A 232 -4.08 -29.21 33.37
CA HIS A 232 -3.99 -27.81 33.79
C HIS A 232 -4.66 -26.90 32.73
N PRO A 233 -5.50 -25.92 33.10
CA PRO A 233 -6.28 -25.10 32.15
C PRO A 233 -5.42 -24.49 31.03
N PHE A 234 -4.20 -24.04 31.38
CA PHE A 234 -3.20 -23.58 30.41
C PHE A 234 -2.84 -24.62 29.34
N LEU A 235 -2.61 -25.89 29.72
CA LEU A 235 -2.28 -26.96 28.78
C LEU A 235 -3.46 -27.33 27.89
N GLN A 236 -4.69 -27.24 28.41
CA GLN A 236 -5.90 -27.43 27.60
C GLN A 236 -6.06 -26.32 26.58
N SER A 237 -5.92 -25.06 26.99
CA SER A 237 -5.96 -23.90 26.09
C SER A 237 -4.89 -23.97 25.00
N MET A 238 -3.66 -24.35 25.34
CA MET A 238 -2.58 -24.54 24.36
C MET A 238 -2.90 -25.68 23.37
N ALA A 239 -3.48 -26.79 23.84
CA ALA A 239 -3.88 -27.89 22.98
C ALA A 239 -5.05 -27.52 22.05
N ASP A 240 -6.02 -26.76 22.55
CA ASP A 240 -7.18 -26.29 21.77
C ASP A 240 -6.73 -25.26 20.72
N THR A 241 -5.88 -24.31 21.11
CA THR A 241 -5.23 -23.34 20.19
C THR A 241 -4.50 -24.04 19.05
N SER A 242 -3.69 -25.05 19.37
CA SER A 242 -2.95 -25.82 18.36
C SER A 242 -3.90 -26.53 17.37
N ARG A 243 -5.01 -27.10 17.86
CA ARG A 243 -6.04 -27.71 16.99
C ARG A 243 -6.71 -26.69 16.07
N VAL A 244 -6.97 -25.48 16.56
CA VAL A 244 -7.57 -24.40 15.76
C VAL A 244 -6.62 -23.92 14.68
N LEU A 245 -5.34 -23.66 15.00
CA LEU A 245 -4.33 -23.33 13.98
C LEU A 245 -4.27 -24.40 12.89
N GLN A 246 -4.22 -25.67 13.28
CA GLN A 246 -4.16 -26.78 12.34
C GLN A 246 -5.40 -26.83 11.44
N ALA A 247 -6.59 -26.64 12.02
CA ALA A 247 -7.83 -26.59 11.26
C ALA A 247 -7.87 -25.41 10.28
N ARG A 248 -7.39 -24.22 10.69
CA ARG A 248 -7.30 -23.03 9.83
C ARG A 248 -6.34 -23.23 8.66
N MET A 249 -5.22 -23.93 8.86
CA MET A 249 -4.25 -24.23 7.78
C MET A 249 -4.82 -25.16 6.71
N GLN A 250 -5.82 -25.98 7.07
CA GLN A 250 -6.42 -26.99 6.19
C GLN A 250 -7.76 -26.55 5.57
N GLN A 251 -8.28 -25.38 5.98
CA GLN A 251 -9.56 -24.85 5.51
C GLN A 251 -9.38 -23.60 4.65
N PRO A 252 -10.31 -23.35 3.71
CA PRO A 252 -10.33 -22.09 2.98
C PRO A 252 -10.38 -20.88 3.92
N THR A 253 -9.67 -19.80 3.56
CA THR A 253 -9.55 -18.59 4.39
C THR A 253 -10.91 -17.97 4.73
N TRP A 254 -11.84 -17.98 3.79
CA TRP A 254 -13.20 -17.46 4.00
C TRP A 254 -14.02 -18.33 4.96
N LEU A 255 -13.78 -19.64 5.02
CA LEU A 255 -14.59 -20.58 5.78
C LEU A 255 -14.34 -20.44 7.29
N TRP A 256 -13.08 -20.34 7.70
CA TRP A 256 -12.77 -20.13 9.12
C TRP A 256 -13.11 -18.70 9.57
N LYS A 257 -12.95 -17.70 8.70
CA LYS A 257 -13.42 -16.33 8.96
C LYS A 257 -14.94 -16.27 9.14
N LEU A 258 -15.69 -17.02 8.34
CA LEU A 258 -17.14 -17.15 8.48
C LEU A 258 -17.51 -17.88 9.78
N LYS A 259 -16.82 -18.97 10.14
CA LYS A 259 -17.03 -19.67 11.42
C LYS A 259 -16.75 -18.78 12.63
N ARG A 260 -15.73 -17.92 12.53
CA ARG A 260 -15.41 -16.89 13.53
C ARG A 260 -16.52 -15.84 13.60
N TYR A 261 -17.00 -15.35 12.46
CA TYR A 261 -18.09 -14.38 12.40
C TYR A 261 -19.40 -14.91 13.00
N LEU A 262 -19.70 -16.19 12.79
CA LEU A 262 -20.91 -16.84 13.28
C LEU A 262 -20.77 -17.42 14.71
N ASP A 263 -19.58 -17.34 15.32
CA ASP A 263 -19.24 -17.96 16.62
C ASP A 263 -19.53 -19.48 16.69
N ILE A 264 -19.18 -20.22 15.63
CA ILE A 264 -19.50 -21.65 15.49
C ILE A 264 -18.24 -22.53 15.59
N GLY A 265 -18.31 -23.55 16.45
CA GLY A 265 -17.38 -24.68 16.45
C GLY A 265 -16.06 -24.42 17.19
N GLN A 266 -14.94 -24.87 16.62
CA GLN A 266 -13.62 -24.84 17.25
C GLN A 266 -13.09 -23.40 17.49
N GLU A 267 -13.53 -22.43 16.69
CA GLU A 267 -13.15 -21.01 16.81
C GLU A 267 -13.65 -20.39 18.12
N LYS A 268 -14.86 -20.76 18.58
CA LYS A 268 -15.43 -20.33 19.86
C LYS A 268 -14.59 -20.81 21.05
N VAL A 269 -14.17 -22.07 21.02
CA VAL A 269 -13.36 -22.69 22.08
C VAL A 269 -11.97 -22.04 22.14
N ALA A 270 -11.38 -21.67 21.00
CA ALA A 270 -10.11 -20.95 20.96
C ALA A 270 -10.19 -19.54 21.56
N LEU A 271 -11.27 -18.78 21.29
CA LEU A 271 -11.50 -17.46 21.88
C LEU A 271 -11.59 -17.54 23.43
N GLN A 272 -12.28 -18.55 23.96
CA GLN A 272 -12.39 -18.79 25.40
C GLN A 272 -11.05 -19.21 26.03
N GLY A 273 -10.29 -20.07 25.34
CA GLY A 273 -8.97 -20.50 25.79
C GLY A 273 -7.92 -19.38 25.82
N HIS A 274 -7.98 -18.47 24.84
CA HIS A 274 -7.06 -17.32 24.77
C HIS A 274 -7.23 -16.37 25.96
N GLN A 275 -8.48 -16.13 26.39
CA GLN A 275 -8.79 -15.31 27.57
C GLN A 275 -8.20 -15.92 28.85
N ALA A 276 -8.35 -17.23 29.05
CA ALA A 276 -7.84 -17.92 30.24
C ALA A 276 -6.31 -17.86 30.40
N VAL A 277 -5.55 -17.76 29.30
CA VAL A 277 -4.08 -17.60 29.34
C VAL A 277 -3.69 -16.18 29.74
N HIS A 278 -4.49 -15.20 29.34
CA HIS A 278 -4.25 -13.79 29.63
C HIS A 278 -4.53 -13.43 31.11
N ASP A 279 -5.34 -14.25 31.78
CA ASP A 279 -5.79 -14.07 33.17
C ASP A 279 -4.91 -14.77 34.24
N LEU A 280 -3.83 -15.45 33.85
CA LEU A 280 -2.95 -16.13 34.83
C LEU A 280 -2.16 -15.11 35.70
N PRO A 281 -2.23 -15.23 37.04
CA PRO A 281 -1.52 -14.33 37.95
C PRO A 281 0.00 -14.60 37.97
N VAL A 282 0.79 -13.54 37.95
CA VAL A 282 2.26 -13.59 38.11
C VAL A 282 2.63 -12.77 39.35
N ASP A 283 3.14 -13.43 40.39
CA ASP A 283 3.80 -12.89 41.60
C ASP A 283 3.41 -11.48 42.08
N GLY A 284 2.24 -11.37 42.73
CA GLY A 284 1.90 -10.26 43.65
C GLY A 284 1.86 -8.85 43.05
N ARG A 285 2.23 -8.71 41.78
CA ARG A 285 1.96 -7.57 40.94
C ARG A 285 0.87 -8.05 40.02
N THR A 286 -0.35 -7.57 40.21
CA THR A 286 -1.27 -7.49 39.07
C THR A 286 -0.43 -6.96 37.91
N ARG A 287 -0.23 -7.76 36.85
CA ARG A 287 0.15 -7.19 35.57
C ARG A 287 -0.80 -6.01 35.44
N LYS A 288 -0.28 -4.76 35.42
CA LYS A 288 -1.00 -3.75 34.66
C LYS A 288 -1.26 -4.47 33.35
N PRO A 289 -2.52 -4.72 32.97
CA PRO A 289 -2.82 -5.53 31.81
C PRO A 289 -1.89 -4.99 30.74
N TYR A 290 -0.96 -5.83 30.26
CA TYR A 290 -0.18 -5.43 29.12
C TYR A 290 -1.21 -5.47 28.01
N ARG A 291 -1.86 -4.32 27.84
CA ARG A 291 -2.94 -4.08 26.91
C ARG A 291 -2.24 -4.07 25.56
N LEU A 292 -1.84 -5.25 25.09
CA LEU A 292 -1.78 -5.51 23.67
C LEU A 292 -3.21 -5.25 23.24
N GLU A 293 -3.37 -4.12 22.60
CA GLU A 293 -4.61 -3.61 22.06
C GLU A 293 -5.07 -4.51 20.89
N SER A 294 -5.29 -5.80 21.16
CA SER A 294 -6.03 -6.72 20.30
C SER A 294 -7.53 -6.46 20.46
N SER A 295 -8.01 -5.30 20.00
CA SER A 295 -9.44 -5.23 19.71
C SER A 295 -9.66 -5.89 18.37
N LEU A 296 -10.16 -7.11 18.35
CA LEU A 296 -10.92 -7.67 17.24
C LEU A 296 -11.68 -8.90 17.78
N HIS A 297 -12.88 -8.60 18.32
CA HIS A 297 -14.03 -9.48 18.62
C HIS A 297 -14.02 -10.14 20.01
N SER A 298 -15.07 -10.10 20.85
CA SER A 298 -16.44 -9.62 20.70
C SER A 298 -17.02 -9.30 22.08
N ASP A 299 -17.30 -8.02 22.32
CA ASP A 299 -18.43 -7.59 23.12
C ASP A 299 -19.00 -6.39 22.36
N ASN A 300 -20.29 -6.11 22.55
CA ASN A 300 -21.00 -4.94 21.98
C ASN A 300 -20.45 -3.61 22.54
N THR A 301 -19.16 -3.37 22.33
CA THR A 301 -18.38 -2.21 22.74
C THR A 301 -17.82 -1.46 21.54
N ALA A 302 -18.24 -1.80 20.31
CA ALA A 302 -18.04 -0.95 19.14
C ALA A 302 -18.63 0.46 19.34
N ASP A 303 -19.64 0.60 20.22
CA ASP A 303 -20.17 1.89 20.68
C ASP A 303 -19.43 2.49 21.89
N LYS A 304 -18.59 1.72 22.61
CA LYS A 304 -17.96 2.17 23.86
C LYS A 304 -16.48 2.56 23.76
N PHE A 305 -15.75 2.15 22.72
CA PHE A 305 -14.32 2.51 22.58
C PHE A 305 -14.03 3.71 21.68
N LEU A 306 -15.06 4.31 21.06
CA LEU A 306 -15.00 5.68 20.53
C LEU A 306 -15.21 6.74 21.64
N CYS A 307 -15.39 6.33 22.90
CA CYS A 307 -15.85 7.19 23.98
C CYS A 307 -14.77 7.48 25.02
N ARG A 308 -13.90 8.44 24.70
CA ARG A 308 -13.68 9.56 25.64
C ARG A 308 -14.05 10.91 25.04
N VAL A 309 -14.17 11.01 23.70
CA VAL A 309 -14.78 12.15 23.01
C VAL A 309 -15.51 11.60 21.78
N ALA A 310 -16.85 11.64 21.77
CA ALA A 310 -17.62 11.29 20.57
C ALA A 310 -17.22 12.26 19.44
N LEU A 311 -16.52 11.76 18.43
CA LEU A 311 -16.19 12.58 17.27
C LEU A 311 -17.50 12.91 16.52
N PRO A 312 -17.68 14.16 16.10
CA PRO A 312 -18.86 14.53 15.33
C PRO A 312 -18.91 13.75 14.02
N VAL A 313 -20.12 13.36 13.64
CA VAL A 313 -20.42 12.62 12.41
C VAL A 313 -21.43 13.46 11.62
N PRO A 314 -21.40 13.44 10.28
CA PRO A 314 -22.43 14.12 9.47
C PRO A 314 -23.84 13.61 9.80
N PRO A 315 -24.87 14.48 9.79
CA PRO A 315 -26.25 14.08 10.10
C PRO A 315 -26.83 13.13 9.03
N SER A 316 -26.24 13.10 7.84
CA SER A 316 -26.60 12.23 6.72
C SER A 316 -25.99 10.82 6.81
N THR A 317 -25.20 10.52 7.83
CA THR A 317 -24.56 9.21 8.01
C THR A 317 -25.61 8.15 8.33
N HIS A 318 -25.82 7.24 7.39
CA HIS A 318 -26.70 6.09 7.56
C HIS A 318 -25.98 4.96 8.31
N TRP A 319 -26.67 4.23 9.18
CA TRP A 319 -26.07 3.15 9.99
C TRP A 319 -25.43 2.03 9.13
N LEU A 320 -26.08 1.65 8.03
CA LEU A 320 -25.60 0.59 7.11
C LEU A 320 -24.65 1.09 6.01
N TRP A 321 -24.94 2.26 5.43
CA TRP A 321 -24.23 2.77 4.25
C TRP A 321 -23.22 3.86 4.60
N GLY A 322 -23.11 4.26 5.86
CA GLY A 322 -22.34 5.43 6.27
C GLY A 322 -22.75 6.67 5.47
N ASN A 323 -21.75 7.41 5.00
CA ASN A 323 -21.86 8.55 4.09
C ASN A 323 -21.71 8.15 2.61
N THR A 324 -21.89 6.87 2.26
CA THR A 324 -21.74 6.41 0.86
C THR A 324 -22.74 7.08 -0.07
N LEU A 325 -23.97 7.31 0.40
CA LEU A 325 -24.99 8.02 -0.38
C LEU A 325 -24.62 9.50 -0.58
N ASP A 326 -24.00 10.14 0.41
CA ASP A 326 -23.47 11.49 0.28
C ASP A 326 -22.31 11.53 -0.71
N ALA A 327 -21.38 10.58 -0.60
CA ALA A 327 -20.26 10.44 -1.54
C ALA A 327 -20.74 10.22 -2.99
N MET A 328 -21.83 9.47 -3.19
CA MET A 328 -22.45 9.28 -4.52
C MET A 328 -23.25 10.51 -4.98
N LYS A 329 -23.98 11.18 -4.10
CA LYS A 329 -24.80 12.36 -4.43
C LYS A 329 -23.94 13.58 -4.73
N TYR A 330 -22.90 13.79 -3.93
CA TYR A 330 -21.94 14.89 -4.06
C TYR A 330 -20.73 14.54 -4.94
N GLN A 331 -20.74 13.40 -5.66
CA GLN A 331 -19.74 12.97 -6.64
C GLN A 331 -19.45 14.00 -7.76
N LYS A 332 -20.29 15.05 -7.85
CA LYS A 332 -20.18 16.25 -8.68
C LYS A 332 -19.09 17.21 -8.14
N PRO A 333 -18.77 18.33 -8.82
CA PRO A 333 -17.73 19.30 -8.40
C PRO A 333 -17.83 19.89 -6.97
N ARG A 334 -18.87 19.55 -6.20
CA ARG A 334 -19.12 20.05 -4.85
C ARG A 334 -18.56 19.17 -3.72
N TRP A 335 -17.86 18.07 -4.00
CA TRP A 335 -17.27 17.22 -2.93
C TRP A 335 -16.42 18.02 -1.93
N HIS A 336 -15.53 18.88 -2.44
CA HIS A 336 -14.68 19.73 -1.59
C HIS A 336 -15.48 20.80 -0.84
N GLU A 337 -16.57 21.30 -1.42
CA GLU A 337 -17.47 22.25 -0.76
C GLU A 337 -18.21 21.58 0.38
N TRP A 338 -18.73 20.36 0.15
CA TRP A 338 -19.41 19.57 1.16
C TRP A 338 -18.49 19.22 2.34
N LEU A 339 -17.24 18.78 2.07
CA LEU A 339 -16.25 18.56 3.14
C LEU A 339 -15.99 19.83 3.96
N LYS A 340 -15.97 21.01 3.32
CA LYS A 340 -15.83 22.30 4.00
C LYS A 340 -17.07 22.63 4.83
N GLU A 341 -18.27 22.52 4.26
CA GLU A 341 -19.54 22.80 4.93
C GLU A 341 -19.70 21.94 6.21
N GLU A 342 -19.35 20.65 6.13
CA GLU A 342 -19.36 19.76 7.31
C GLU A 342 -18.27 20.13 8.33
N SER A 343 -17.08 20.52 7.86
CA SER A 343 -16.00 20.97 8.75
C SER A 343 -16.35 22.29 9.46
N ASP A 344 -16.99 23.22 8.76
CA ASP A 344 -17.47 24.50 9.30
C ASP A 344 -18.58 24.25 10.33
N ARG A 345 -19.50 23.29 10.06
CA ARG A 345 -20.57 22.88 10.99
C ARG A 345 -20.04 22.36 12.33
N VAL A 346 -18.92 21.66 12.31
CA VAL A 346 -18.27 21.11 13.53
C VAL A 346 -17.19 22.04 14.10
N HIS A 347 -17.19 23.30 13.68
CA HIS A 347 -16.21 24.32 14.12
C HIS A 347 -14.74 23.87 13.94
N ASN A 348 -14.44 23.26 12.80
CA ASN A 348 -13.12 22.72 12.43
C ASN A 348 -12.55 21.66 13.39
N GLN A 349 -13.40 21.04 14.21
CA GLN A 349 -13.02 19.86 14.98
C GLN A 349 -12.88 18.64 14.05
N PRO A 350 -11.95 17.72 14.35
CA PRO A 350 -11.86 16.44 13.64
C PRO A 350 -13.21 15.71 13.64
N TRP A 351 -13.65 15.23 12.48
CA TRP A 351 -14.91 14.53 12.31
C TRP A 351 -14.75 13.25 11.48
N LEU A 352 -15.66 12.29 11.67
CA LEU A 352 -15.55 10.97 11.05
C LEU A 352 -16.40 10.86 9.77
N LEU A 353 -15.75 10.48 8.68
CA LEU A 353 -16.36 10.12 7.40
C LEU A 353 -16.28 8.60 7.21
N SER A 354 -17.42 7.94 6.97
CA SER A 354 -17.46 6.50 6.72
C SER A 354 -18.02 6.22 5.33
N ILE A 355 -17.23 5.59 4.45
CA ILE A 355 -17.68 5.13 3.13
C ILE A 355 -17.58 3.61 3.09
N MET A 356 -18.63 2.95 2.60
CA MET A 356 -18.73 1.49 2.56
C MET A 356 -17.57 0.91 1.74
N GLY A 357 -16.87 -0.08 2.31
CA GLY A 357 -15.76 -0.76 1.66
C GLY A 357 -14.44 0.03 1.63
N THR A 358 -14.35 1.12 2.40
CA THR A 358 -13.12 1.86 2.68
C THR A 358 -12.93 2.02 4.19
N ALA A 359 -11.71 2.31 4.62
CA ALA A 359 -11.42 2.55 6.03
C ALA A 359 -12.12 3.82 6.53
N PRO A 360 -12.51 3.87 7.83
CA PRO A 360 -13.04 5.10 8.42
C PRO A 360 -12.02 6.23 8.25
N THR A 361 -12.51 7.36 7.77
CA THR A 361 -11.68 8.50 7.38
C THR A 361 -11.90 9.63 8.38
N LEU A 362 -10.83 10.07 9.06
CA LEU A 362 -10.87 11.25 9.91
C LEU A 362 -10.58 12.49 9.06
N VAL A 363 -11.53 13.42 9.00
CA VAL A 363 -11.35 14.68 8.27
C VAL A 363 -10.80 15.73 9.22
N LEU A 364 -9.67 16.35 8.83
CA LEU A 364 -8.99 17.41 9.57
C LEU A 364 -9.00 18.71 8.79
N SER A 365 -9.35 19.81 9.45
CA SER A 365 -9.36 21.15 8.88
C SER A 365 -8.62 22.21 9.73
N SER A 366 -8.24 21.88 10.96
CA SER A 366 -7.52 22.79 11.87
C SER A 366 -5.99 22.80 11.64
N PRO A 367 -5.31 23.96 11.69
CA PRO A 367 -3.86 24.09 11.49
C PRO A 367 -3.02 23.23 12.46
N GLU A 368 -3.44 23.11 13.72
CA GLU A 368 -2.75 22.32 14.74
C GLU A 368 -2.74 20.84 14.36
N ALA A 369 -3.87 20.33 13.88
CA ALA A 369 -3.98 18.94 13.42
C ALA A 369 -3.18 18.68 12.14
N PHE A 370 -2.97 19.69 11.28
CA PHE A 370 -2.04 19.57 10.15
C PHE A 370 -0.59 19.49 10.62
N GLU A 371 -0.21 20.29 11.62
CA GLU A 371 1.14 20.27 12.19
C GLU A 371 1.46 18.91 12.80
N ASP A 372 0.52 18.33 13.56
CA ASP A 372 0.72 17.03 14.18
C ASP A 372 0.92 15.91 13.14
N VAL A 373 0.06 15.87 12.11
CA VAL A 373 0.08 14.81 11.09
C VAL A 373 1.22 14.97 10.10
N LEU A 374 1.51 16.19 9.65
CA LEU A 374 2.47 16.43 8.56
C LEU A 374 3.87 16.83 9.05
N GLN A 375 4.01 17.41 10.24
CA GLN A 375 5.29 17.89 10.77
C GLN A 375 5.80 17.06 11.96
N LYS A 376 4.97 16.84 12.99
CA LYS A 376 5.43 16.17 14.22
C LYS A 376 5.55 14.65 14.07
N GLN A 377 4.66 14.02 13.30
CA GLN A 377 4.58 12.55 13.20
C GLN A 377 4.63 11.99 11.76
N PRO A 378 5.60 12.40 10.93
CA PRO A 378 5.65 11.99 9.51
C PRO A 378 5.93 10.48 9.32
N ASP A 379 6.54 9.83 10.31
CA ASP A 379 6.87 8.40 10.25
C ASP A 379 5.69 7.49 10.64
N VAL A 380 4.72 8.05 11.39
CA VAL A 380 3.49 7.36 11.79
C VAL A 380 2.42 7.51 10.71
N PHE A 381 2.34 8.69 10.09
CA PHE A 381 1.35 8.99 9.06
C PHE A 381 1.92 8.85 7.66
N LEU A 382 1.78 7.66 7.07
CA LEU A 382 2.20 7.36 5.69
C LEU A 382 1.03 7.50 4.70
N LYS A 383 1.21 7.31 3.39
CA LYS A 383 0.09 7.25 2.43
C LYS A 383 -0.72 5.95 2.61
N GLY A 384 -0.05 4.87 2.98
CA GLY A 384 -0.63 3.57 3.29
C GLY A 384 -0.73 2.63 2.08
N PRO A 385 -0.81 1.30 2.31
CA PRO A 385 -0.70 0.28 1.25
C PRO A 385 -1.80 0.40 0.19
N ALA A 386 -3.04 0.73 0.57
CA ALA A 386 -4.14 0.88 -0.37
C ALA A 386 -3.93 2.03 -1.37
N LYS A 387 -3.38 3.16 -0.89
CA LYS A 387 -3.08 4.33 -1.73
C LYS A 387 -1.82 4.12 -2.57
N CYS A 388 -0.81 3.45 -2.02
CA CYS A 388 0.37 3.03 -2.79
C CYS A 388 -0.02 2.08 -3.94
N GLU A 389 -0.85 1.05 -3.67
CA GLU A 389 -1.36 0.14 -4.72
C GLU A 389 -2.11 0.90 -5.82
N LEU A 390 -2.96 1.84 -5.41
CA LEU A 390 -3.71 2.68 -6.34
C LEU A 390 -2.82 3.50 -7.28
N LEU A 391 -1.76 4.11 -6.74
CA LEU A 391 -0.87 5.00 -7.48
C LEU A 391 0.18 4.22 -8.31
N ARG A 392 0.58 3.04 -7.84
CA ARG A 392 1.58 2.17 -8.50
C ARG A 392 1.16 1.75 -9.91
N ASP A 393 -0.13 1.62 -10.19
CA ASP A 393 -0.59 1.26 -11.55
C ASP A 393 -0.27 2.32 -12.62
N PHE A 394 -0.15 3.59 -12.24
CA PHE A 394 0.09 4.70 -13.17
C PHE A 394 1.49 5.28 -13.04
N PHE A 395 2.04 5.29 -11.83
CA PHE A 395 3.33 5.89 -11.51
C PHE A 395 4.42 4.87 -11.20
N GLY A 396 4.11 3.57 -11.24
CA GLY A 396 5.05 2.48 -10.94
C GLY A 396 5.68 2.63 -9.56
N GLU A 397 7.01 2.50 -9.47
CA GLU A 397 7.79 2.73 -8.25
C GLU A 397 8.20 4.20 -8.05
N GLY A 398 7.52 5.14 -8.72
CA GLY A 398 7.83 6.55 -8.65
C GLY A 398 7.50 7.19 -7.29
N ILE A 399 8.07 8.37 -7.05
CA ILE A 399 8.05 9.08 -5.75
C ILE A 399 6.63 9.34 -5.19
N VAL A 400 5.62 9.44 -6.04
CA VAL A 400 4.23 9.60 -5.58
C VAL A 400 3.59 8.29 -5.11
N ALA A 401 4.06 7.14 -5.60
CA ALA A 401 3.48 5.81 -5.34
C ALA A 401 4.15 5.06 -4.18
N VAL A 402 5.36 5.43 -3.77
CA VAL A 402 6.10 4.77 -2.67
C VAL A 402 5.99 5.51 -1.34
N ASP A 403 6.26 4.80 -0.25
CA ASP A 403 6.25 5.28 1.14
C ASP A 403 7.52 4.86 1.91
N GLY A 404 7.67 5.38 3.13
CA GLY A 404 8.76 5.00 4.04
C GLY A 404 10.15 5.36 3.52
N GLU A 405 11.12 4.47 3.71
CA GLU A 405 12.50 4.73 3.31
C GLU A 405 12.70 4.89 1.81
N ALA A 406 11.97 4.13 0.98
CA ALA A 406 12.04 4.24 -0.47
C ALA A 406 11.68 5.67 -0.92
N TRP A 407 10.60 6.22 -0.35
CA TRP A 407 10.22 7.62 -0.56
C TRP A 407 11.30 8.59 -0.08
N ARG A 408 11.88 8.41 1.12
CA ARG A 408 12.93 9.30 1.65
C ARG A 408 14.16 9.32 0.73
N ARG A 409 14.60 8.15 0.25
CA ARG A 409 15.72 8.03 -0.69
C ARG A 409 15.42 8.75 -2.00
N GLN A 410 14.27 8.46 -2.63
CA GLN A 410 13.88 9.11 -3.88
C GLN A 410 13.69 10.62 -3.73
N ARG A 411 13.11 11.09 -2.61
CA ARG A 411 12.91 12.51 -2.30
C ARG A 411 14.23 13.25 -2.15
N ARG A 412 15.21 12.67 -1.44
CA ARG A 412 16.54 13.28 -1.27
C ARG A 412 17.22 13.49 -2.62
N ARG A 413 17.28 12.44 -3.44
CA ARG A 413 17.87 12.46 -4.78
C ARG A 413 17.17 13.45 -5.71
N THR A 414 15.84 13.36 -5.79
CA THR A 414 15.00 14.29 -6.56
C THR A 414 15.24 15.75 -6.20
N THR A 415 15.30 16.06 -4.90
CA THR A 415 15.47 17.44 -4.43
C THR A 415 16.84 17.98 -4.82
N GLN A 416 17.90 17.17 -4.70
CA GLN A 416 19.24 17.53 -5.14
C GLN A 416 19.30 17.80 -6.65
N LEU A 417 18.60 16.98 -7.44
CA LEU A 417 18.53 17.17 -8.88
C LEU A 417 17.81 18.45 -9.28
N LEU A 418 16.62 18.71 -8.70
CA LEU A 418 15.81 19.88 -9.05
C LEU A 418 16.49 21.21 -8.70
N VAL A 419 17.34 21.23 -7.68
CA VAL A 419 18.11 22.41 -7.27
C VAL A 419 19.45 22.52 -8.00
N SER A 420 19.84 21.50 -8.78
CA SER A 420 21.11 21.55 -9.51
C SER A 420 21.13 22.72 -10.50
N PRO A 421 22.24 23.47 -10.63
CA PRO A 421 22.33 24.60 -11.56
C PRO A 421 21.96 24.22 -13.00
N ARG A 422 22.37 23.01 -13.42
CA ARG A 422 22.06 22.44 -14.74
C ARG A 422 20.56 22.27 -14.97
N MET A 423 19.82 21.79 -13.96
CA MET A 423 18.37 21.60 -14.06
C MET A 423 17.64 22.94 -14.07
N MET A 424 18.09 23.89 -13.26
CA MET A 424 17.53 25.24 -13.22
C MET A 424 17.71 25.97 -14.56
N GLU A 425 18.89 25.89 -15.16
CA GLU A 425 19.17 26.46 -16.50
C GLU A 425 18.29 25.82 -17.59
N LEU A 426 18.13 24.49 -17.56
CA LEU A 426 17.25 23.77 -18.49
C LEU A 426 15.79 24.23 -18.33
N MET A 427 15.28 24.28 -17.10
CA MET A 427 13.92 24.72 -16.82
C MET A 427 13.69 26.17 -17.25
N GLU A 428 14.63 27.07 -16.95
CA GLU A 428 14.55 28.49 -17.34
C GLU A 428 14.46 28.63 -18.86
N ARG A 429 15.37 27.98 -19.60
CA ARG A 429 15.38 28.01 -21.06
C ARG A 429 14.06 27.50 -21.64
N VAL A 430 13.59 26.34 -21.18
CA VAL A 430 12.33 25.74 -21.67
C VAL A 430 11.13 26.64 -21.36
N ILE A 431 11.06 27.21 -20.15
CA ILE A 431 9.99 28.13 -19.76
C ILE A 431 10.00 29.37 -20.65
N GLN A 432 11.17 29.95 -20.94
CA GLN A 432 11.30 31.11 -21.83
C GLN A 432 10.83 30.79 -23.25
N ASP A 433 11.32 29.69 -23.82
CA ASP A 433 10.95 29.23 -25.17
C ASP A 433 9.43 29.04 -25.29
N LYS A 434 8.82 28.32 -24.33
CA LYS A 434 7.36 28.06 -24.34
C LYS A 434 6.51 29.28 -24.01
N THR A 435 7.02 30.22 -23.20
CA THR A 435 6.34 31.50 -22.95
C THR A 435 6.32 32.36 -24.22
N ARG A 436 7.38 32.36 -25.01
CA ARG A 436 7.41 33.02 -26.33
C ARG A 436 6.33 32.48 -27.27
N VAL A 437 6.23 31.16 -27.36
CA VAL A 437 5.20 30.48 -28.17
C VAL A 437 3.80 30.83 -27.66
N LEU A 438 3.59 30.85 -26.34
CA LEU A 438 2.32 31.25 -25.75
C LEU A 438 1.93 32.68 -26.14
N CYS A 439 2.85 33.64 -26.06
CA CYS A 439 2.59 35.03 -26.47
C CYS A 439 2.18 35.11 -27.95
N GLN A 440 2.87 34.39 -28.85
CA GLN A 440 2.51 34.33 -30.27
C GLN A 440 1.11 33.73 -30.50
N VAL A 441 0.74 32.70 -29.73
CA VAL A 441 -0.60 32.11 -29.79
C VAL A 441 -1.64 33.12 -29.28
N LEU A 442 -1.35 33.83 -28.19
CA LEU A 442 -2.23 34.88 -27.67
C LEU A 442 -2.42 36.03 -28.69
N ASP A 443 -1.37 36.46 -29.37
CA ASP A 443 -1.46 37.50 -30.42
C ASP A 443 -2.40 37.07 -31.57
N LYS A 444 -2.32 35.80 -31.99
CA LYS A 444 -3.23 35.23 -33.00
C LYS A 444 -4.68 35.19 -32.50
N LEU A 445 -4.89 34.85 -31.22
CA LEU A 445 -6.23 34.83 -30.60
C LEU A 445 -6.82 36.24 -30.46
N VAL A 446 -5.98 37.23 -30.16
CA VAL A 446 -6.40 38.64 -30.12
C VAL A 446 -6.79 39.11 -31.51
N ALA A 447 -6.03 38.75 -32.55
CA ALA A 447 -6.34 39.07 -33.94
C ALA A 447 -7.66 38.41 -34.41
N SER A 448 -7.93 37.17 -34.01
CA SER A 448 -9.19 36.48 -34.35
C SER A 448 -10.40 36.96 -33.54
N ARG A 449 -10.18 37.66 -32.41
CA ARG A 449 -11.21 38.10 -31.44
C ARG A 449 -12.13 36.97 -30.95
N GLN A 450 -11.67 35.72 -30.99
CA GLN A 450 -12.45 34.57 -30.54
C GLN A 450 -12.28 34.33 -29.03
N ALA A 451 -13.37 33.94 -28.38
CA ALA A 451 -13.31 33.44 -27.01
C ALA A 451 -12.60 32.09 -26.98
N PHE A 452 -11.67 31.90 -26.04
CA PHE A 452 -10.91 30.67 -25.90
C PHE A 452 -10.95 30.14 -24.47
N GLY A 453 -10.77 28.83 -24.32
CA GLY A 453 -10.70 28.17 -23.02
C GLY A 453 -9.33 28.34 -22.38
N LEU A 454 -9.16 29.31 -21.47
CA LEU A 454 -7.88 29.55 -20.80
C LEU A 454 -7.32 28.31 -20.08
N LYS A 455 -8.18 27.51 -19.45
CA LYS A 455 -7.78 26.26 -18.78
C LYS A 455 -7.15 25.25 -19.76
N VAL A 456 -7.66 25.17 -20.99
CA VAL A 456 -7.09 24.30 -22.03
C VAL A 456 -5.73 24.83 -22.45
N LEU A 457 -5.60 26.14 -22.64
CA LEU A 457 -4.35 26.79 -23.03
C LEU A 457 -3.25 26.61 -21.96
N MET A 458 -3.56 26.84 -20.68
CA MET A 458 -2.61 26.61 -19.58
C MET A 458 -2.23 25.13 -19.46
N LYS A 459 -3.15 24.21 -19.77
CA LYS A 459 -2.86 22.78 -19.79
C LYS A 459 -1.89 22.41 -20.91
N GLN A 460 -2.04 23.02 -22.09
CA GLN A 460 -1.13 22.83 -23.22
C GLN A 460 0.26 23.38 -22.91
N LEU A 461 0.35 24.61 -22.37
CA LEU A 461 1.61 25.23 -21.94
C LEU A 461 2.39 24.34 -20.97
N THR A 462 1.72 23.90 -19.90
CA THR A 462 2.35 23.07 -18.87
C THR A 462 2.72 21.69 -19.41
N SER A 463 1.94 21.13 -20.33
CA SER A 463 2.28 19.86 -20.96
C SER A 463 3.56 19.97 -21.81
N ASP A 464 3.72 21.05 -22.57
CA ASP A 464 4.93 21.28 -23.37
C ASP A 464 6.16 21.51 -22.47
N ILE A 465 6.02 22.30 -21.41
CA ILE A 465 7.12 22.54 -20.44
C ILE A 465 7.54 21.25 -19.76
N PHE A 466 6.62 20.53 -19.11
CA PHE A 466 6.95 19.30 -18.37
C PHE A 466 7.29 18.13 -19.31
N GLY A 467 6.77 18.11 -20.54
CA GLY A 467 7.14 17.15 -21.57
C GLY A 467 8.59 17.32 -22.00
N GLN A 468 9.00 18.56 -22.25
CA GLN A 468 10.37 18.88 -22.66
C GLN A 468 11.36 18.75 -21.50
N VAL A 469 11.05 19.28 -20.31
CA VAL A 469 11.93 19.14 -19.13
C VAL A 469 12.04 17.68 -18.70
N GLY A 470 10.91 16.97 -18.61
CA GLY A 470 10.84 15.60 -18.10
C GLY A 470 11.40 14.56 -19.07
N PHE A 471 10.96 14.59 -20.33
CA PHE A 471 11.28 13.55 -21.32
C PHE A 471 12.17 14.04 -22.47
N GLY A 472 12.40 15.35 -22.60
CA GLY A 472 13.08 15.92 -23.76
C GLY A 472 12.26 15.97 -25.03
N ILE A 473 10.96 15.71 -24.92
CA ILE A 473 10.05 15.66 -26.05
C ILE A 473 9.31 16.97 -26.12
N ASP A 474 9.42 17.64 -27.26
CA ASP A 474 8.53 18.74 -27.56
C ASP A 474 7.19 18.20 -28.06
N LEU A 475 6.13 18.36 -27.27
CA LEU A 475 4.80 17.86 -27.61
C LEU A 475 4.06 18.79 -28.58
N HIS A 476 4.56 20.02 -28.76
CA HIS A 476 3.97 21.08 -29.61
C HIS A 476 2.46 21.28 -29.38
N CYS A 477 2.00 21.18 -28.13
CA CYS A 477 0.58 21.25 -27.79
C CYS A 477 0.01 22.67 -27.94
N LEU A 478 0.81 23.68 -27.68
CA LEU A 478 0.45 25.09 -27.87
C LEU A 478 0.24 25.45 -29.35
N GLU A 479 1.13 24.99 -30.22
CA GLU A 479 1.08 25.28 -31.67
C GLU A 479 -0.07 24.55 -32.37
N ARG A 480 -0.40 23.35 -31.88
CA ARG A 480 -1.52 22.52 -32.38
C ARG A 480 -2.88 22.92 -31.80
N ALA A 481 -2.94 23.98 -30.98
CA ALA A 481 -4.19 24.58 -30.53
C ALA A 481 -4.89 25.29 -31.72
N ASN A 482 -5.30 24.52 -32.73
CA ASN A 482 -6.12 25.01 -33.82
C ASN A 482 -7.48 25.45 -33.27
N LEU A 483 -7.85 26.68 -33.62
CA LEU A 483 -9.05 27.38 -33.17
C LEU A 483 -10.37 26.71 -33.61
N ASP A 484 -10.35 25.85 -34.62
CA ASP A 484 -11.57 25.37 -35.30
C ASP A 484 -11.73 23.83 -35.40
N ALA A 485 -10.84 23.03 -34.83
CA ALA A 485 -10.94 21.56 -34.89
C ALA A 485 -10.66 20.89 -33.55
N LYS A 486 -11.31 19.72 -33.31
CA LYS A 486 -11.05 18.86 -32.14
C LYS A 486 -9.54 18.82 -31.89
N PRO A 487 -9.06 19.18 -30.68
CA PRO A 487 -7.64 19.30 -30.42
C PRO A 487 -7.00 17.96 -30.74
N SER A 488 -6.13 17.93 -31.75
CA SER A 488 -5.27 16.79 -32.06
C SER A 488 -4.19 16.71 -30.97
N MET A 489 -4.63 16.43 -29.73
CA MET A 489 -3.76 16.24 -28.59
C MET A 489 -2.83 15.06 -28.87
N HIS A 490 -1.55 15.21 -28.51
CA HIS A 490 -0.58 14.12 -28.59
C HIS A 490 -1.15 12.83 -27.96
N PRO A 491 -0.96 11.64 -28.54
CA PRO A 491 -1.52 10.37 -28.02
C PRO A 491 -1.26 10.15 -26.52
N PHE A 492 -0.11 10.62 -26.03
CA PHE A 492 0.26 10.64 -24.62
C PHE A 492 -0.64 11.51 -23.72
N LEU A 493 -1.01 12.71 -24.17
CA LEU A 493 -1.90 13.57 -23.40
C LEU A 493 -3.34 13.06 -23.42
N GLN A 494 -3.73 12.39 -24.51
CA GLN A 494 -5.02 11.71 -24.60
C GLN A 494 -5.09 10.52 -23.63
N SER A 495 -3.98 9.79 -23.41
CA SER A 495 -3.94 8.69 -22.46
C SER A 495 -3.93 9.15 -21.00
N LEU A 496 -3.41 10.35 -20.71
CA LEU A 496 -3.40 10.92 -19.36
C LEU A 496 -4.75 11.43 -18.86
N ALA A 497 -5.61 11.97 -19.73
CA ALA A 497 -6.88 12.55 -19.29
C ALA A 497 -7.82 11.54 -18.57
N PRO A 498 -7.96 10.28 -19.02
CA PRO A 498 -8.72 9.25 -18.30
C PRO A 498 -8.11 8.83 -16.96
N VAL A 499 -6.80 9.01 -16.73
CA VAL A 499 -6.10 8.56 -15.51
C VAL A 499 -6.70 9.20 -14.27
N GLY A 500 -6.92 10.52 -14.30
CA GLY A 500 -7.52 11.24 -13.18
C GLY A 500 -8.93 10.75 -12.86
N VAL A 501 -9.73 10.44 -13.88
CA VAL A 501 -11.09 9.91 -13.72
C VAL A 501 -11.06 8.51 -13.11
N VAL A 502 -10.11 7.66 -13.53
CA VAL A 502 -9.94 6.31 -12.99
C VAL A 502 -9.48 6.36 -11.53
N LEU A 503 -8.48 7.18 -11.21
CA LEU A 503 -8.00 7.35 -9.83
C LEU A 503 -9.13 7.86 -8.93
N GLN A 504 -9.87 8.88 -9.37
CA GLN A 504 -11.03 9.39 -8.62
C GLN A 504 -12.11 8.31 -8.45
N ALA A 505 -12.43 7.55 -9.49
CA ALA A 505 -13.43 6.48 -9.40
C ALA A 505 -13.01 5.36 -8.42
N ARG A 506 -11.71 5.02 -8.37
CA ARG A 506 -11.18 4.01 -7.44
C ARG A 506 -11.16 4.50 -5.99
N MET A 507 -10.89 5.78 -5.75
CA MET A 507 -10.89 6.36 -4.39
C MET A 507 -12.27 6.32 -3.71
N HIS A 508 -13.34 6.32 -4.50
CA HIS A 508 -14.73 6.36 -3.99
C HIS A 508 -15.46 5.02 -4.12
N GLN A 509 -14.83 3.99 -4.70
CA GLN A 509 -15.41 2.65 -4.82
C GLN A 509 -14.73 1.68 -3.86
N PRO A 510 -15.47 0.69 -3.32
CA PRO A 510 -14.87 -0.38 -2.54
C PRO A 510 -13.71 -1.06 -3.26
N THR A 511 -12.67 -1.43 -2.52
CA THR A 511 -11.46 -2.07 -3.09
C THR A 511 -11.76 -3.34 -3.88
N TRP A 512 -12.69 -4.15 -3.41
CA TRP A 512 -13.11 -5.37 -4.11
C TRP A 512 -13.79 -5.07 -5.46
N LEU A 513 -14.57 -3.98 -5.57
CA LEU A 513 -15.38 -3.68 -6.74
C LEU A 513 -14.50 -3.23 -7.91
N TRP A 514 -13.54 -2.34 -7.67
CA TRP A 514 -12.63 -1.92 -8.73
C TRP A 514 -11.64 -3.04 -9.09
N LYS A 515 -11.21 -3.88 -8.13
CA LYS A 515 -10.38 -5.07 -8.42
C LYS A 515 -11.13 -6.06 -9.31
N LEU A 516 -12.43 -6.26 -9.07
CA LEU A 516 -13.28 -7.08 -9.93
C LEU A 516 -13.41 -6.48 -11.34
N LYS A 517 -13.66 -5.17 -11.46
CA LYS A 517 -13.72 -4.48 -12.77
C LYS A 517 -12.40 -4.58 -13.54
N ARG A 518 -11.26 -4.52 -12.85
CA ARG A 518 -9.92 -4.69 -13.42
C ARG A 518 -9.70 -6.11 -13.93
N TRP A 519 -10.09 -7.10 -13.13
CA TRP A 519 -10.01 -8.51 -13.50
C TRP A 519 -10.89 -8.80 -14.72
N ALA A 520 -12.13 -8.32 -14.72
CA ALA A 520 -13.07 -8.47 -15.83
C ALA A 520 -12.71 -7.61 -17.06
N ASN A 521 -11.81 -6.63 -16.92
CA ASN A 521 -11.44 -5.68 -17.96
C ASN A 521 -12.63 -4.89 -18.53
N ILE A 522 -13.52 -4.41 -17.65
CA ILE A 522 -14.77 -3.73 -18.02
C ILE A 522 -14.72 -2.25 -17.63
N GLY A 523 -15.27 -1.39 -18.49
CA GLY A 523 -15.48 0.03 -18.22
C GLY A 523 -14.18 0.83 -18.10
N VAL A 524 -14.10 1.70 -17.09
CA VAL A 524 -13.00 2.65 -16.84
C VAL A 524 -11.63 1.95 -16.70
N GLU A 525 -11.61 0.72 -16.19
CA GLU A 525 -10.38 -0.06 -16.01
C GLU A 525 -9.77 -0.54 -17.34
N LYS A 526 -10.60 -0.81 -18.35
CA LYS A 526 -10.13 -1.17 -19.71
C LYS A 526 -9.41 0.02 -20.36
N THR A 527 -10.01 1.21 -20.21
CA THR A 527 -9.41 2.47 -20.67
C THR A 527 -8.10 2.73 -19.94
N ALA A 528 -8.06 2.54 -18.61
CA ALA A 528 -6.85 2.68 -17.80
C ALA A 528 -5.70 1.80 -18.32
N ARG A 529 -5.96 0.51 -18.56
CA ARG A 529 -4.95 -0.43 -19.07
C ARG A 529 -4.41 -0.01 -20.44
N LYS A 530 -5.28 0.45 -21.35
CA LYS A 530 -4.86 0.97 -22.66
C LYS A 530 -4.01 2.23 -22.51
N CYS A 531 -4.41 3.14 -21.63
CA CYS A 531 -3.68 4.38 -21.37
C CYS A 531 -2.28 4.13 -20.80
N VAL A 532 -2.16 3.25 -19.81
CA VAL A 532 -0.88 2.87 -19.21
C VAL A 532 0.04 2.22 -20.25
N GLY A 533 -0.50 1.36 -21.13
CA GLY A 533 0.25 0.79 -22.25
C GLY A 533 0.85 1.87 -23.16
N VAL A 534 0.02 2.80 -23.64
CA VAL A 534 0.48 3.90 -24.52
C VAL A 534 1.53 4.78 -23.84
N MET A 535 1.39 5.06 -22.54
CA MET A 535 2.38 5.84 -21.79
C MET A 535 3.70 5.10 -21.67
N HIS A 536 3.65 3.80 -21.36
CA HIS A 536 4.84 2.96 -21.24
C HIS A 536 5.57 2.84 -22.58
N ASP A 537 4.85 2.55 -23.66
CA ASP A 537 5.41 2.39 -25.01
C ASP A 537 6.12 3.66 -25.46
N MET A 538 5.51 4.84 -25.24
CA MET A 538 6.14 6.11 -25.60
C MET A 538 7.45 6.33 -24.85
N ILE A 539 7.49 6.06 -23.54
CA ILE A 539 8.70 6.34 -22.76
C ILE A 539 9.81 5.36 -23.11
N VAL A 540 9.49 4.09 -23.33
CA VAL A 540 10.47 3.10 -23.80
C VAL A 540 11.03 3.53 -25.16
N GLN A 541 10.18 4.01 -26.07
CA GLN A 541 10.62 4.51 -27.36
C GLN A 541 11.58 5.71 -27.19
N THR A 542 11.21 6.71 -26.39
CA THR A 542 12.04 7.90 -26.15
C THR A 542 13.37 7.56 -25.48
N MET A 543 13.37 6.66 -24.50
CA MET A 543 14.59 6.19 -23.85
C MET A 543 15.52 5.49 -24.85
N THR A 544 14.95 4.67 -25.73
CA THR A 544 15.70 3.93 -26.76
C THR A 544 16.29 4.89 -27.80
N GLU A 545 15.50 5.86 -28.27
CA GLU A 545 15.94 6.90 -29.21
C GLU A 545 17.06 7.77 -28.62
N GLN A 546 16.96 8.13 -27.34
CA GLN A 546 18.00 8.93 -26.66
C GLN A 546 19.28 8.12 -26.39
N GLN A 547 19.19 6.82 -26.10
CA GLN A 547 20.36 5.95 -26.01
C GLN A 547 21.06 5.77 -27.37
N GLN A 548 20.31 5.77 -28.47
CA GLN A 548 20.90 5.66 -29.81
C GLN A 548 21.55 6.97 -30.28
N GLN A 549 21.08 8.12 -29.80
CA GLN A 549 21.62 9.45 -30.11
C GLN A 549 22.75 9.88 -29.16
N LEU A 550 23.58 8.95 -28.68
CA LEU A 550 24.70 9.17 -27.75
C LEU A 550 25.87 10.03 -28.29
N GLY A 551 25.61 10.92 -29.25
CA GLY A 551 26.48 11.99 -29.68
C GLY A 551 25.67 13.27 -29.84
N GLU A 552 25.89 14.21 -28.92
CA GLU A 552 25.53 15.63 -29.03
C GLU A 552 24.07 16.08 -28.78
N THR A 553 23.88 16.64 -27.56
CA THR A 553 23.17 17.94 -27.35
C THR A 553 21.66 17.96 -27.07
N ARG A 554 21.05 16.98 -26.39
CA ARG A 554 19.77 17.23 -25.66
C ARG A 554 19.76 16.57 -24.29
N LYS A 555 20.09 17.35 -23.25
CA LYS A 555 20.12 16.91 -21.85
C LYS A 555 18.78 17.23 -21.18
N ASN A 556 18.10 16.21 -20.67
CA ASN A 556 16.77 16.29 -20.05
C ASN A 556 16.81 15.72 -18.62
N LEU A 557 15.71 15.81 -17.86
CA LEU A 557 15.63 15.24 -16.50
C LEU A 557 16.12 13.79 -16.44
N LEU A 558 15.72 12.96 -17.40
CA LEU A 558 16.17 11.57 -17.54
C LEU A 558 17.70 11.45 -17.69
N THR A 559 18.32 12.25 -18.55
CA THR A 559 19.77 12.16 -18.80
C THR A 559 20.56 12.70 -17.62
N VAL A 560 20.08 13.77 -16.96
CA VAL A 560 20.77 14.31 -15.77
C VAL A 560 20.64 13.35 -14.58
N PHE A 561 19.50 12.66 -14.42
CA PHE A 561 19.37 11.56 -13.44
C PHE A 561 20.36 10.44 -13.73
N LEU A 562 20.46 9.99 -14.99
CA LEU A 562 21.39 8.92 -15.38
C LEU A 562 22.86 9.34 -15.20
N ASP A 563 23.21 10.59 -15.55
CA ASP A 563 24.57 11.13 -15.41
C ASP A 563 25.01 11.27 -13.95
N GLN A 564 24.12 11.74 -13.05
CA GLN A 564 24.43 11.87 -11.62
C GLN A 564 24.64 10.51 -10.95
N GLU A 565 23.85 9.49 -11.33
CA GLU A 565 23.98 8.15 -10.75
C GLU A 565 25.19 7.41 -11.33
N ALA A 566 25.56 7.63 -12.60
CA ALA A 566 26.81 7.14 -13.15
C ALA A 566 28.03 7.67 -12.35
N GLN A 567 27.95 8.90 -11.83
CA GLN A 567 29.00 9.49 -11.00
C GLN A 567 29.00 8.99 -9.55
N GLU A 568 27.84 8.70 -8.96
CA GLU A 568 27.75 8.15 -7.59
C GLU A 568 28.07 6.64 -7.49
N SER A 569 27.96 5.90 -8.59
CA SER A 569 28.26 4.45 -8.65
C SER A 569 29.75 4.07 -8.51
N VAL A 570 30.65 5.05 -8.40
CA VAL A 570 32.10 4.83 -8.27
C VAL A 570 32.53 4.65 -6.81
N ASP A 571 31.74 5.11 -5.83
CA ASP A 571 32.12 5.07 -4.42
C ASP A 571 31.22 4.16 -3.56
N SER A 572 31.79 3.01 -3.17
CA SER A 572 31.40 2.15 -2.04
C SER A 572 30.19 1.21 -2.21
N ASN A 573 30.50 -0.09 -2.31
CA ASN A 573 29.61 -1.26 -2.47
C ASN A 573 28.91 -1.35 -3.84
N GLY A 574 29.54 -2.11 -4.75
CA GLY A 574 29.10 -2.34 -6.13
C GLY A 574 27.78 -3.11 -6.31
N ASP A 575 26.68 -2.59 -5.77
CA ASP A 575 25.32 -2.99 -6.09
C ASP A 575 24.43 -1.73 -6.19
N CYS A 576 24.21 -1.28 -7.43
CA CYS A 576 22.90 -0.90 -7.99
C CYS A 576 23.12 -0.13 -9.29
N ALA A 577 23.24 -0.84 -10.41
CA ALA A 577 22.83 -0.28 -11.70
C ALA A 577 21.34 0.10 -11.57
N LEU A 578 20.99 1.37 -11.73
CA LEU A 578 19.60 1.80 -11.61
C LEU A 578 18.75 1.07 -12.65
N ASP A 579 17.64 0.49 -12.21
CA ASP A 579 16.64 -0.09 -13.11
C ASP A 579 16.08 1.03 -14.02
N PRO A 580 16.22 0.94 -15.36
CA PRO A 580 15.61 1.90 -16.29
C PRO A 580 14.11 2.10 -16.03
N ALA A 581 13.43 1.10 -15.47
CA ALA A 581 12.03 1.21 -15.04
C ALA A 581 11.83 2.26 -13.94
N LEU A 582 12.76 2.39 -12.99
CA LEU A 582 12.67 3.37 -11.90
C LEU A 582 12.81 4.80 -12.43
N VAL A 583 13.73 5.03 -13.37
CA VAL A 583 13.92 6.36 -13.99
C VAL A 583 12.67 6.77 -14.78
N ARG A 584 12.07 5.82 -15.51
CA ARG A 584 10.78 6.02 -16.21
C ARG A 584 9.68 6.43 -15.22
N ASP A 585 9.55 5.67 -14.13
CA ASP A 585 8.51 5.86 -13.13
C ASP A 585 8.66 7.20 -12.39
N MET A 586 9.90 7.65 -12.16
CA MET A 586 10.19 8.99 -11.66
C MET A 586 9.78 10.08 -12.66
N ALA A 587 10.13 9.97 -13.94
CA ALA A 587 9.75 10.95 -14.96
C ALA A 587 8.23 11.07 -15.13
N LEU A 588 7.51 9.95 -15.11
CA LEU A 588 6.04 9.92 -15.07
C LEU A 588 5.48 10.64 -13.85
N SER A 589 6.11 10.45 -12.69
CA SER A 589 5.74 11.12 -11.45
C SER A 589 5.89 12.65 -11.55
N PHE A 590 7.00 13.15 -12.10
CA PHE A 590 7.21 14.59 -12.29
C PHE A 590 6.24 15.19 -13.29
N PHE A 591 6.04 14.53 -14.43
CA PHE A 591 5.10 14.99 -15.44
C PHE A 591 3.68 15.06 -14.87
N GLY A 592 3.19 13.97 -14.28
CA GLY A 592 1.82 13.90 -13.77
C GLY A 592 1.55 14.85 -12.61
N ALA A 593 2.50 14.98 -11.67
CA ALA A 593 2.35 15.86 -10.52
C ALA A 593 2.51 17.35 -10.87
N GLY A 594 3.43 17.68 -11.79
CA GLY A 594 3.75 19.06 -12.17
C GLY A 594 2.77 19.68 -13.16
N GLN A 595 2.38 18.94 -14.20
CA GLN A 595 1.56 19.45 -15.30
C GLN A 595 0.19 19.93 -14.82
N GLY A 596 -0.58 19.06 -14.16
CA GLY A 596 -1.97 19.34 -13.78
C GLY A 596 -2.11 20.42 -12.72
N THR A 597 -1.23 20.41 -11.71
CA THR A 597 -1.26 21.35 -10.58
C THR A 597 -0.90 22.77 -11.04
N THR A 598 0.17 22.91 -11.84
CA THR A 598 0.61 24.20 -12.38
C THR A 598 -0.44 24.80 -13.33
N SER A 599 -1.05 23.97 -14.18
CA SER A 599 -2.10 24.41 -15.10
C SER A 599 -3.30 25.00 -14.36
N GLU A 600 -3.72 24.36 -13.27
CA GLU A 600 -4.86 24.81 -12.47
C GLU A 600 -4.51 26.09 -11.71
N ALA A 601 -3.32 26.17 -11.12
CA ALA A 601 -2.84 27.36 -10.42
C ALA A 601 -2.78 28.59 -11.34
N LEU A 602 -2.21 28.43 -12.55
CA LEU A 602 -2.16 29.50 -13.55
C LEU A 602 -3.56 29.94 -14.02
N ALA A 603 -4.47 28.99 -14.23
CA ALA A 603 -5.84 29.32 -14.59
C ALA A 603 -6.53 30.19 -13.51
N TRP A 604 -6.36 29.84 -12.23
CA TRP A 604 -6.90 30.64 -11.12
C TRP A 604 -6.26 32.02 -10.99
N VAL A 605 -4.95 32.12 -11.22
CA VAL A 605 -4.23 33.41 -11.26
C VAL A 605 -4.89 34.37 -12.24
N PHE A 606 -5.10 33.97 -13.49
CA PHE A 606 -5.74 34.83 -14.48
C PHE A 606 -7.22 35.12 -14.17
N VAL A 607 -7.95 34.16 -13.58
CA VAL A 607 -9.31 34.41 -13.10
C VAL A 607 -9.33 35.49 -12.01
N MET A 608 -8.36 35.48 -11.09
CA MET A 608 -8.24 36.51 -10.04
C MET A 608 -7.83 37.86 -10.62
N LEU A 609 -6.90 37.89 -11.59
CA LEU A 609 -6.55 39.13 -12.31
C LEU A 609 -7.75 39.74 -13.04
N ASN A 610 -8.58 38.92 -13.68
CA ASN A 610 -9.77 39.39 -14.38
C ASN A 610 -10.85 39.93 -13.43
N ARG A 611 -10.93 39.41 -12.20
CA ARG A 611 -11.89 39.86 -11.18
C ARG A 611 -11.42 41.10 -10.40
N HIS A 612 -10.11 41.33 -10.32
CA HIS A 612 -9.50 42.40 -9.54
C HIS A 612 -8.58 43.27 -10.43
N PRO A 613 -9.17 44.14 -11.27
CA PRO A 613 -8.40 44.98 -12.20
C PRO A 613 -7.48 45.99 -11.49
N ASP A 614 -7.79 46.36 -10.24
CA ASP A 614 -6.93 47.18 -9.39
C ASP A 614 -5.58 46.50 -9.10
N LEU A 615 -5.59 45.18 -8.90
CA LEU A 615 -4.36 44.38 -8.72
C LEU A 615 -3.55 44.29 -10.00
N VAL A 616 -4.20 44.26 -11.17
CA VAL A 616 -3.52 44.30 -12.47
C VAL A 616 -2.75 45.61 -12.62
N THR A 617 -3.34 46.74 -12.24
CA THR A 617 -2.66 48.05 -12.29
C THR A 617 -1.44 48.07 -11.38
N LYS A 618 -1.54 47.53 -10.16
CA LYS A 618 -0.40 47.43 -9.22
C LYS A 618 0.71 46.50 -9.74
N LEU A 619 0.34 45.36 -10.33
CA LEU A 619 1.32 44.45 -10.94
C LEU A 619 2.04 45.11 -12.12
N ARG A 620 1.32 45.85 -12.97
CA ARG A 620 1.93 46.59 -14.08
C ARG A 620 2.87 47.68 -13.57
N ALA A 621 2.48 48.42 -12.53
CA ALA A 621 3.36 49.41 -11.92
C ALA A 621 4.66 48.79 -11.36
N GLU A 622 4.59 47.64 -10.68
CA GLU A 622 5.80 46.93 -10.22
C GLU A 622 6.67 46.47 -11.40
N LEU A 623 6.06 45.99 -12.49
CA LEU A 623 6.78 45.59 -13.71
C LEU A 623 7.42 46.80 -14.41
N GLU A 624 6.74 47.94 -14.51
CA GLU A 624 7.28 49.18 -15.08
C GLU A 624 8.47 49.72 -14.27
N GLU A 625 8.40 49.63 -12.94
CA GLU A 625 9.45 50.09 -12.03
C GLU A 625 10.69 49.20 -12.10
N LYS A 626 10.51 47.87 -11.99
CA LYS A 626 11.61 46.92 -11.83
C LYS A 626 12.12 46.32 -13.14
N LEU A 627 11.26 46.28 -14.17
CA LEU A 627 11.56 45.69 -15.47
C LEU A 627 11.07 46.63 -16.60
N PRO A 628 11.57 47.88 -16.66
CA PRO A 628 11.13 48.87 -17.64
C PRO A 628 11.33 48.41 -19.09
N ASP A 629 12.34 47.58 -19.35
CA ASP A 629 12.62 47.00 -20.67
C ASP A 629 11.52 46.04 -21.17
N LEU A 630 10.68 45.49 -20.27
CA LEU A 630 9.57 44.62 -20.62
C LEU A 630 8.28 45.38 -20.95
N VAL A 631 8.07 46.55 -20.34
CA VAL A 631 6.79 47.29 -20.42
C VAL A 631 6.89 48.58 -21.25
N GLY A 632 8.10 49.15 -21.36
CA GLY A 632 8.34 50.43 -21.99
C GLY A 632 8.36 50.41 -23.53
N ALA A 633 7.91 51.51 -24.13
CA ALA A 633 8.05 51.78 -25.57
C ALA A 633 9.51 52.00 -26.02
N GLN A 634 10.47 52.12 -25.09
CA GLN A 634 11.90 52.16 -25.40
C GLN A 634 12.48 50.74 -25.46
N ARG A 635 12.21 50.06 -26.59
CA ARG A 635 12.97 48.89 -27.05
C ARG A 635 14.40 49.33 -27.39
N ASN A 636 15.25 49.54 -26.39
CA ASN A 636 16.66 49.82 -26.63
C ASN A 636 17.36 48.52 -27.10
N GLY A 637 17.34 48.28 -28.42
CA GLY A 637 18.10 47.20 -29.08
C GLY A 637 17.30 45.98 -29.53
N CYS A 638 16.00 45.87 -29.23
CA CYS A 638 15.16 44.76 -29.68
C CYS A 638 14.38 45.10 -30.95
N GLN A 639 14.29 44.15 -31.89
CA GLN A 639 13.53 44.36 -33.13
C GLN A 639 12.04 44.57 -32.85
N PRO A 640 11.31 45.36 -33.67
CA PRO A 640 9.87 45.51 -33.53
C PRO A 640 9.14 44.16 -33.62
N GLY A 641 8.60 43.68 -32.50
CA GLY A 641 7.88 42.39 -32.44
C GLY A 641 8.62 41.27 -31.70
N GLU A 642 9.83 41.51 -31.18
CA GLU A 642 10.51 40.53 -30.35
C GLU A 642 9.85 40.45 -28.96
N ILE A 643 9.29 39.28 -28.64
CA ILE A 643 8.77 38.98 -27.29
C ILE A 643 9.97 38.76 -26.37
N VAL A 644 10.19 39.66 -25.43
CA VAL A 644 11.21 39.52 -24.38
C VAL A 644 10.58 38.79 -23.20
N VAL A 645 11.22 37.71 -22.76
CA VAL A 645 10.79 36.94 -21.58
C VAL A 645 11.83 37.16 -20.48
N PRO A 646 11.43 37.51 -19.24
CA PRO A 646 12.38 37.76 -18.15
C PRO A 646 13.21 36.53 -17.80
N THR A 647 14.41 36.76 -17.25
CA THR A 647 15.26 35.72 -16.66
C THR A 647 14.81 35.37 -15.25
N GLY A 648 15.21 34.19 -14.76
CA GLY A 648 14.88 33.72 -13.41
C GLY A 648 15.34 34.70 -12.33
N GLY A 649 16.53 35.31 -12.50
CA GLY A 649 17.06 36.32 -11.59
C GLY A 649 16.22 37.61 -11.56
N GLN A 650 15.71 38.05 -12.72
CA GLN A 650 14.82 39.21 -12.81
C GLN A 650 13.47 38.98 -12.12
N VAL A 651 12.92 37.77 -12.21
CA VAL A 651 11.63 37.42 -11.60
C VAL A 651 11.71 37.39 -10.07
N GLN A 652 12.86 37.05 -9.48
CA GLN A 652 13.04 37.02 -8.02
C GLN A 652 12.88 38.41 -7.36
N GLY A 653 13.06 39.50 -8.11
CA GLY A 653 12.86 40.86 -7.61
C GLY A 653 11.39 41.31 -7.50
N LEU A 654 10.44 40.55 -8.04
CA LEU A 654 9.03 40.92 -8.16
C LEU A 654 8.21 40.50 -6.92
N THR A 655 8.43 41.26 -5.84
CA THR A 655 7.81 41.04 -4.51
C THR A 655 6.28 41.02 -4.51
N PHE A 656 5.62 41.95 -5.22
CA PHE A 656 4.17 42.03 -5.22
C PHE A 656 3.57 40.91 -6.09
N MET A 657 4.20 40.60 -7.23
CA MET A 657 3.82 39.43 -8.03
C MET A 657 3.94 38.12 -7.24
N GLU A 658 5.02 37.91 -6.49
CA GLU A 658 5.16 36.72 -5.65
C GLU A 658 4.07 36.66 -4.57
N ALA A 659 3.79 37.77 -3.88
CA ALA A 659 2.73 37.85 -2.89
C ALA A 659 1.36 37.51 -3.50
N PHE A 660 1.06 38.04 -4.69
CA PHE A 660 -0.17 37.75 -5.43
C PHE A 660 -0.28 36.27 -5.82
N LEU A 661 0.78 35.64 -6.32
CA LEU A 661 0.79 34.23 -6.66
C LEU A 661 0.55 33.35 -5.42
N ARG A 662 1.22 33.67 -4.30
CA ARG A 662 1.04 32.98 -3.02
C ARG A 662 -0.39 33.11 -2.52
N GLU A 663 -0.99 34.29 -2.62
CA GLU A 663 -2.38 34.54 -2.21
C GLU A 663 -3.40 33.80 -3.10
N SER A 664 -3.19 33.78 -4.41
CA SER A 664 -4.03 33.01 -5.33
C SER A 664 -3.99 31.51 -5.00
N MET A 665 -2.80 30.97 -4.71
CA MET A 665 -2.66 29.57 -4.26
C MET A 665 -3.25 29.33 -2.87
N ARG A 666 -3.23 30.32 -1.97
CA ARG A 666 -3.87 30.22 -0.64
C ARG A 666 -5.39 30.12 -0.75
N LEU A 667 -6.00 30.89 -1.66
CA LEU A 667 -7.45 30.92 -1.88
C LEU A 667 -7.98 29.75 -2.71
N ASN A 668 -7.25 29.37 -3.76
CA ASN A 668 -7.68 28.40 -4.76
C ASN A 668 -6.91 27.07 -4.71
N GLY A 669 -6.04 26.89 -3.72
CA GLY A 669 -5.21 25.71 -3.57
C GLY A 669 -6.04 24.43 -3.44
N MET A 670 -5.93 23.55 -4.43
CA MET A 670 -6.48 22.20 -4.34
C MET A 670 -5.57 21.32 -3.50
N ALA A 671 -5.70 21.37 -2.17
CA ALA A 671 -4.92 20.52 -1.28
C ALA A 671 -5.85 19.62 -0.46
N LEU A 672 -6.21 18.47 -1.05
CA LEU A 672 -6.70 17.31 -0.32
C LEU A 672 -5.55 16.31 -0.19
N THR A 673 -4.99 16.18 1.00
CA THR A 673 -3.96 15.17 1.26
C THR A 673 -4.54 14.09 2.15
N THR A 674 -4.32 12.83 1.77
CA THR A 674 -4.71 11.69 2.60
C THR A 674 -3.48 10.97 3.14
N ARG A 675 -3.54 10.64 4.43
CA ARG A 675 -2.54 9.87 5.18
C ARG A 675 -3.24 8.74 5.92
N MET A 676 -2.50 7.75 6.35
CA MET A 676 -2.96 6.58 7.09
C MET A 676 -2.09 6.44 8.33
N ALA A 677 -2.72 6.35 9.50
CA ALA A 677 -2.00 6.05 10.73
C ALA A 677 -1.50 4.60 10.68
N MET A 678 -0.18 4.41 10.73
CA MET A 678 0.45 3.09 10.68
C MET A 678 0.59 2.47 12.08
N GLN A 679 0.46 3.28 13.12
CA GLN A 679 0.55 2.90 14.54
C GLN A 679 -0.48 3.73 15.33
N ASP A 680 -0.88 3.24 16.50
CA ASP A 680 -1.76 3.99 17.40
C ASP A 680 -1.08 5.29 17.82
N THR A 681 -1.81 6.40 17.69
CA THR A 681 -1.27 7.74 18.02
C THR A 681 -2.35 8.69 18.50
N THR A 682 -1.93 9.87 18.98
CA THR A 682 -2.79 10.94 19.46
C THR A 682 -2.62 12.20 18.60
N LEU A 683 -3.72 12.94 18.44
CA LEU A 683 -3.73 14.26 17.81
C LEU A 683 -4.09 15.33 18.84
N ASN A 684 -3.25 16.36 18.90
CA ASN A 684 -3.14 17.42 19.90
C ASN A 684 -2.89 16.87 21.32
N ASP A 685 -2.03 17.53 22.10
CA ASP A 685 -1.62 17.14 23.47
C ASP A 685 -2.77 17.05 24.52
N ALA A 686 -4.02 17.04 24.08
CA ALA A 686 -5.19 16.73 24.89
C ALA A 686 -6.28 15.96 24.12
N GLN A 687 -6.51 14.71 24.54
CA GLN A 687 -7.80 14.00 24.56
C GLN A 687 -8.37 13.29 23.30
N LYS A 688 -7.63 13.08 22.21
CA LYS A 688 -8.15 12.30 21.05
C LYS A 688 -7.19 11.20 20.61
N GLU A 689 -7.45 9.97 21.07
CA GLU A 689 -6.77 8.74 20.65
C GLU A 689 -7.31 8.28 19.29
N LEU A 690 -6.42 7.96 18.34
CA LEU A 690 -6.75 7.36 17.05
C LEU A 690 -6.35 5.87 17.06
N PRO A 691 -7.30 4.94 17.23
CA PRO A 691 -7.01 3.52 17.21
C PRO A 691 -6.81 3.01 15.76
N ASN A 692 -5.71 2.30 15.52
CA ASN A 692 -5.34 1.65 14.25
C ASN A 692 -5.90 0.20 14.13
N LYS A 693 -7.06 -0.07 14.74
CA LYS A 693 -7.52 -1.44 15.04
C LYS A 693 -8.27 -2.18 13.94
N ARG A 694 -8.37 -1.61 12.74
CA ARG A 694 -8.76 -2.35 11.53
C ARG A 694 -7.51 -2.46 10.70
N ASP A 695 -7.23 -3.61 10.10
CA ASP A 695 -6.13 -3.81 9.13
C ASP A 695 -6.17 -2.81 7.92
N ASP A 696 -7.18 -1.94 7.88
CA ASP A 696 -7.39 -0.85 6.92
C ASP A 696 -6.97 0.56 7.43
N GLY A 697 -6.53 0.71 8.69
CA GLY A 697 -6.09 1.93 9.40
C GLY A 697 -7.04 3.14 9.34
N VAL A 698 -6.75 4.22 10.08
CA VAL A 698 -7.54 5.46 9.99
C VAL A 698 -6.95 6.36 8.91
N VAL A 699 -7.73 6.66 7.89
CA VAL A 699 -7.31 7.57 6.82
C VAL A 699 -7.57 8.99 7.29
N VAL A 700 -6.53 9.77 7.50
CA VAL A 700 -6.63 11.20 7.76
C VAL A 700 -6.75 11.92 6.43
N VAL A 701 -7.88 12.56 6.19
CA VAL A 701 -8.09 13.47 5.06
C VAL A 701 -7.93 14.90 5.55
N ALA A 702 -6.90 15.56 5.07
CA ALA A 702 -6.58 16.92 5.42
C ALA A 702 -6.97 17.82 4.23
N PHE A 703 -7.88 18.78 4.44
CA PHE A 703 -8.37 19.69 3.39
C PHE A 703 -8.13 21.15 3.77
N ARG A 704 -7.46 21.92 2.90
CA ARG A 704 -7.19 23.34 3.14
C ARG A 704 -7.98 24.22 2.17
N ARG A 705 -8.95 24.99 2.68
CA ARG A 705 -9.55 26.13 2.00
C ARG A 705 -9.75 27.25 3.02
N TYR A 706 -8.80 28.19 3.10
CA TYR A 706 -8.92 29.32 4.01
C TYR A 706 -10.02 30.27 3.50
N THR A 707 -11.17 30.30 4.16
CA THR A 707 -11.96 31.52 4.24
C THR A 707 -11.41 32.30 5.43
N ALA A 708 -11.01 33.57 5.22
CA ALA A 708 -10.65 34.44 6.33
C ALA A 708 -11.80 34.42 7.37
N PRO A 709 -11.51 34.50 8.69
CA PRO A 709 -12.55 34.86 9.63
C PRO A 709 -13.13 36.19 9.14
N THR A 710 -14.42 36.17 8.83
CA THR A 710 -15.18 37.41 8.69
C THR A 710 -15.21 38.02 10.10
N SER A 711 -14.25 38.92 10.36
CA SER A 711 -14.30 39.85 11.47
C SER A 711 -15.36 40.91 11.21
#